data_AF-A0A6N9D274-F1
#
_entry.id   AF-A0A6N9D274-F1
#
_cell.length_a   1.000
_cell.length_b   1.000
_cell.length_c   1.000
_cell.angle_alpha   90.00
_cell.angle_beta   90.00
_cell.angle_gamma   90.00
#
_symmetry.space_group_name_H-M   'P 1'
#
loop_
_entity.id
_entity.type
_entity.pdbx_description
1 polymer ?
#
loop_
_entity_poly.entity_id
_entity_poly.type
_entity_poly.pdbx_seq_one_letter_code
_entity_poly.pdbx_strand_id
1 'polypeptide(L)'
;MVKSRTKCLINHQVHTNRIVDIVKHTQYNTFNTVVVFALVLCFFVSSGGTSAEGLRVSGAFKPSLPDVAPQVNLAFTRPYIFEYKVYLPRTTSVERDKFHSISTIGPQKIGIHRDLPERYRGELKHSLTWRKRDDGIVAHLLVHSPDAESVRFLADLSLPVGASLNFYEITTSPHISVIHSYDVHAQGLEESSKFWSPIASGESIGVEILLPDEASKEHFELKLLKIAHGYERSFTAATNVQECTNHIDVQCAIDDGDISEESVSTSMRLRYESEGVTYACSGTILNVPNDGEDVWIPYIMTAEHCISTSAEADSVVAYWNYQYEQCGGTSLSSDYTSTPGGADLLATYPEGDQTLIRLRNDAPAGTFFSGWWVSDVESGETGICSGHPTPGIKKFFSGTTTGNFDVNVCADEDGNDCELLVDLIELELENGAIEGGASGSALRINHPEDNEDYFVGVLSAKSTDHPPCEGGVGYFGEFRHFYPDVAQWLGAETEPEPDDVHGDTEDTATVVELQSGTEGLINDENDIDYFEVTVEQVGTLVIYTTGSIDTTGTVTNEDGSVDLTDEDSGNDLNFLINFAADPGTYSIKVEGNQSSTGSYILVVEFEVHNEQNDDLDDHGDTEDTATPIERDSTKVRYYDDEE
;
A
#
# COMPACT_ATOMS: atom_id res chain seq x y z
N MET A 1 -26.70 60.34 -42.99
CA MET A 1 -25.84 61.33 -42.32
C MET A 1 -24.79 60.57 -41.51
N VAL A 2 -23.51 60.70 -41.91
CA VAL A 2 -22.27 60.84 -41.09
C VAL A 2 -22.42 60.47 -39.59
N LYS A 3 -21.61 59.64 -38.90
CA LYS A 3 -20.27 59.00 -39.07
C LYS A 3 -20.13 57.93 -37.93
N SER A 4 -19.58 56.72 -38.18
CA SER A 4 -18.20 56.26 -37.86
C SER A 4 -18.04 55.61 -36.48
N ARG A 5 -17.28 54.54 -36.18
CA ARG A 5 -16.52 53.40 -36.81
C ARG A 5 -16.11 52.55 -35.56
N THR A 6 -15.93 51.22 -35.55
CA THR A 6 -14.92 50.42 -36.29
C THR A 6 -15.28 48.92 -36.19
N LYS A 7 -14.99 48.16 -37.24
CA LYS A 7 -15.33 46.74 -37.46
C LYS A 7 -14.05 45.88 -37.58
N CYS A 8 -14.17 44.64 -37.09
CA CYS A 8 -13.74 43.35 -37.65
C CYS A 8 -12.46 43.19 -38.51
N LEU A 9 -11.57 42.30 -38.03
CA LEU A 9 -11.36 40.90 -38.50
C LEU A 9 -11.06 40.60 -39.98
N ILE A 10 -10.19 39.57 -40.16
CA ILE A 10 -10.04 38.57 -41.24
C ILE A 10 -8.87 38.73 -42.24
N ASN A 11 -7.82 37.93 -41.97
CA ASN A 11 -7.25 36.80 -42.75
C ASN A 11 -6.44 36.98 -44.08
N HIS A 12 -5.37 36.16 -44.11
CA HIS A 12 -4.80 35.33 -45.19
C HIS A 12 -3.72 35.83 -46.20
N GLN A 13 -2.66 34.99 -46.23
CA GLN A 13 -1.87 34.44 -47.37
C GLN A 13 -0.51 35.04 -47.80
N VAL A 14 0.52 34.17 -47.68
CA VAL A 14 1.53 33.71 -48.66
C VAL A 14 2.49 34.74 -49.31
N HIS A 15 3.82 34.57 -49.11
CA HIS A 15 4.81 34.33 -50.19
C HIS A 15 6.28 34.20 -49.71
N THR A 16 6.87 33.06 -50.06
CA THR A 16 8.23 32.75 -50.57
C THR A 16 9.33 33.82 -50.76
N ASN A 17 10.58 33.36 -50.49
CA ASN A 17 11.85 33.51 -51.24
C ASN A 17 13.00 34.42 -50.73
N ARG A 18 14.14 33.72 -50.53
CA ARG A 18 15.55 34.03 -50.91
C ARG A 18 16.20 35.34 -50.45
N ILE A 19 17.27 35.20 -49.64
CA ILE A 19 18.50 36.00 -49.81
C ILE A 19 19.72 35.07 -49.73
N VAL A 20 20.65 35.33 -50.65
CA VAL A 20 21.85 34.60 -51.03
C VAL A 20 23.09 35.43 -50.62
N ASP A 21 24.15 34.72 -50.23
CA ASP A 21 25.59 35.05 -50.21
C ASP A 21 26.13 36.29 -49.50
N ILE A 22 27.06 36.05 -48.55
CA ILE A 22 28.43 36.62 -48.57
C ILE A 22 29.44 35.56 -48.09
N VAL A 23 30.33 35.12 -48.99
CA VAL A 23 31.60 34.43 -48.69
C VAL A 23 32.75 35.40 -48.98
N LYS A 24 33.73 35.52 -48.08
CA LYS A 24 35.18 35.58 -48.42
C LYS A 24 36.11 35.60 -47.20
N HIS A 25 36.86 34.50 -47.07
CA HIS A 25 38.28 34.33 -46.72
C HIS A 25 38.91 35.07 -45.53
N THR A 26 39.46 34.31 -44.55
CA THR A 26 40.92 34.07 -44.42
C THR A 26 41.29 32.94 -43.43
N GLN A 27 41.97 31.92 -43.99
CA GLN A 27 43.07 31.07 -43.49
C GLN A 27 43.02 30.18 -42.23
N TYR A 28 43.07 28.86 -42.52
CA TYR A 28 43.99 27.81 -42.03
C TYR A 28 44.31 27.70 -40.53
N ASN A 29 43.78 26.64 -39.89
CA ASN A 29 44.64 25.54 -39.42
C ASN A 29 43.85 24.23 -39.27
N THR A 30 44.42 23.18 -39.84
CA THR A 30 43.95 21.79 -39.92
C THR A 30 44.23 21.02 -38.63
N PHE A 31 43.22 20.33 -38.07
CA PHE A 31 43.36 18.98 -37.47
C PHE A 31 41.95 18.31 -37.43
N ASN A 32 41.88 17.06 -37.92
CA ASN A 32 40.71 16.17 -38.13
C ASN A 32 39.73 16.11 -36.94
N THR A 33 38.39 16.28 -37.07
CA THR A 33 37.35 15.35 -37.61
C THR A 33 37.37 14.01 -36.86
N VAL A 34 36.38 13.66 -36.02
CA VAL A 34 34.99 13.31 -36.36
C VAL A 34 33.99 13.81 -35.30
N VAL A 35 32.98 14.59 -35.72
CA VAL A 35 31.75 14.88 -34.96
C VAL A 35 30.61 14.27 -35.77
N VAL A 36 29.85 13.37 -35.15
CA VAL A 36 28.67 12.73 -35.72
C VAL A 36 27.53 13.76 -35.77
N PHE A 37 27.00 14.01 -36.97
CA PHE A 37 25.80 14.81 -37.19
C PHE A 37 24.57 13.93 -36.88
N ALA A 38 23.81 14.26 -35.84
CA ALA A 38 22.43 13.78 -35.68
C ALA A 38 21.49 14.77 -36.39
N LEU A 39 20.86 14.30 -37.47
CA LEU A 39 19.80 14.99 -38.21
C LEU A 39 18.49 14.80 -37.43
N VAL A 40 18.06 15.82 -36.68
CA VAL A 40 16.71 15.87 -36.12
C VAL A 40 15.75 16.25 -37.24
N LEU A 41 15.04 15.25 -37.78
CA LEU A 41 13.86 15.44 -38.61
C LEU A 41 12.68 15.75 -37.69
N CYS A 42 12.31 17.04 -37.59
CA CYS A 42 11.02 17.43 -37.02
C CYS A 42 9.90 16.94 -37.95
N PHE A 43 9.32 15.78 -37.64
CA PHE A 43 7.97 15.46 -38.11
C PHE A 43 6.99 16.28 -37.28
N PHE A 44 6.46 17.35 -37.88
CA PHE A 44 5.17 17.90 -37.46
C PHE A 44 4.10 16.88 -37.85
N VAL A 45 3.81 15.94 -36.96
CA VAL A 45 2.51 15.28 -36.97
C VAL A 45 1.53 16.31 -36.44
N SER A 46 0.64 16.76 -37.31
CA SER A 46 -0.59 17.43 -36.87
C SER A 46 -1.39 16.38 -36.11
N SER A 47 -1.23 16.32 -34.79
CA SER A 47 -2.20 15.68 -33.92
C SER A 47 -3.52 16.39 -34.17
N GLY A 48 -4.46 15.68 -34.80
CA GLY A 48 -5.85 16.04 -34.68
C GLY A 48 -6.15 16.09 -33.20
N GLY A 49 -6.68 17.20 -32.72
CA GLY A 49 -7.18 17.30 -31.36
C GLY A 49 -8.21 16.21 -31.16
N THR A 50 -7.82 15.16 -30.44
CA THR A 50 -8.73 14.48 -29.56
C THR A 50 -9.07 15.50 -28.49
N SER A 51 -10.33 15.91 -28.47
CA SER A 51 -10.93 16.41 -27.25
C SER A 51 -10.65 15.37 -26.18
N ALA A 52 -9.96 15.75 -25.10
CA ALA A 52 -9.89 14.94 -23.90
C ALA A 52 -11.31 14.87 -23.32
N GLU A 53 -12.12 13.92 -23.79
CA GLU A 53 -13.13 13.34 -22.91
C GLU A 53 -12.33 12.71 -21.76
N GLY A 54 -12.56 13.22 -20.54
CA GLY A 54 -11.62 13.09 -19.41
C GLY A 54 -11.24 11.65 -19.11
N LEU A 55 -9.94 11.40 -18.88
CA LEU A 55 -9.42 10.10 -18.49
C LEU A 55 -10.18 9.59 -17.26
N ARG A 56 -10.66 8.35 -17.29
CA ARG A 56 -11.44 7.75 -16.21
C ARG A 56 -11.14 6.28 -16.07
N VAL A 57 -11.35 5.77 -14.86
CA VAL A 57 -11.29 4.36 -14.51
C VAL A 57 -12.56 4.02 -13.77
N SER A 58 -13.30 3.02 -14.26
CA SER A 58 -14.53 2.56 -13.61
C SER A 58 -14.23 1.91 -12.27
N GLY A 59 -15.20 1.92 -11.37
CA GLY A 59 -15.08 1.21 -10.10
C GLY A 59 -15.17 -0.31 -10.28
N ALA A 60 -14.65 -1.05 -9.31
CA ALA A 60 -14.65 -2.52 -9.36
C ALA A 60 -14.80 -3.14 -7.97
N PHE A 61 -15.39 -4.33 -7.91
CA PHE A 61 -15.56 -5.09 -6.68
C PHE A 61 -14.40 -6.02 -6.42
N LYS A 62 -13.75 -5.88 -5.26
CA LYS A 62 -12.83 -6.92 -4.79
C LYS A 62 -13.63 -8.19 -4.52
N PRO A 63 -13.40 -9.29 -5.25
CA PRO A 63 -14.16 -10.51 -5.09
C PRO A 63 -13.99 -11.04 -3.67
N SER A 64 -15.08 -11.60 -3.14
CA SER A 64 -14.98 -12.46 -1.98
C SER A 64 -14.26 -13.74 -2.39
N LEU A 65 -13.00 -13.90 -1.96
CA LEU A 65 -12.32 -15.18 -2.08
C LEU A 65 -13.19 -16.24 -1.38
N PRO A 66 -13.37 -17.44 -1.98
CA PRO A 66 -14.14 -18.50 -1.36
C PRO A 66 -13.55 -18.82 0.01
N ASP A 67 -14.34 -18.60 1.07
CA ASP A 67 -14.02 -18.77 2.49
C ASP A 67 -12.61 -19.33 2.73
N VAL A 68 -11.60 -18.45 2.78
CA VAL A 68 -10.40 -18.80 3.56
C VAL A 68 -10.95 -19.06 4.94
N ALA A 69 -10.82 -20.31 5.41
CA ALA A 69 -11.39 -20.77 6.65
C ALA A 69 -11.21 -19.67 7.71
N PRO A 70 -12.28 -19.28 8.44
CA PRO A 70 -12.21 -18.18 9.37
C PRO A 70 -10.95 -18.35 10.21
N GLN A 71 -10.09 -17.32 10.24
CA GLN A 71 -8.96 -17.22 11.16
C GLN A 71 -9.43 -17.83 12.46
N VAL A 72 -8.88 -19.01 12.79
CA VAL A 72 -9.48 -19.89 13.79
C VAL A 72 -9.67 -19.03 15.01
N ASN A 73 -10.93 -18.81 15.40
CA ASN A 73 -11.26 -18.32 16.73
C ASN A 73 -10.75 -19.42 17.65
N LEU A 74 -9.46 -19.35 18.00
CA LEU A 74 -8.85 -20.20 18.98
C LEU A 74 -9.53 -19.80 20.27
N ALA A 75 -10.63 -20.51 20.56
CA ALA A 75 -11.32 -20.47 21.83
C ALA A 75 -10.33 -21.01 22.86
N PHE A 76 -9.46 -20.13 23.35
CA PHE A 76 -8.39 -20.53 24.22
C PHE A 76 -8.95 -20.82 25.61
N THR A 77 -8.65 -22.03 26.09
CA THR A 77 -9.06 -22.61 27.37
C THR A 77 -8.07 -22.31 28.50
N ARG A 78 -7.17 -21.33 28.36
CA ARG A 78 -6.20 -20.96 29.40
C ARG A 78 -6.41 -19.52 29.87
N PRO A 79 -6.39 -19.25 31.18
CA PRO A 79 -6.33 -17.87 31.66
C PRO A 79 -4.96 -17.30 31.26
N TYR A 80 -4.92 -16.38 30.30
CA TYR A 80 -3.72 -15.61 29.98
C TYR A 80 -3.29 -14.86 31.25
N ILE A 81 -2.18 -15.30 31.84
CA ILE A 81 -1.54 -14.57 32.92
C ILE A 81 -0.53 -13.65 32.24
N PHE A 82 -0.90 -12.39 32.00
CA PHE A 82 0.07 -11.40 31.58
C PHE A 82 1.08 -11.18 32.71
N GLU A 83 2.29 -11.73 32.61
CA GLU A 83 3.28 -11.62 33.68
C GLU A 83 3.89 -10.23 33.75
N TYR A 84 4.21 -9.66 32.58
CA TYR A 84 4.74 -8.31 32.51
C TYR A 84 3.62 -7.31 32.24
N LYS A 85 3.50 -6.31 33.13
CA LYS A 85 2.41 -5.34 33.09
C LYS A 85 2.90 -3.91 33.19
N VAL A 86 2.60 -3.15 32.15
CA VAL A 86 2.85 -1.71 32.05
C VAL A 86 1.58 -1.00 32.49
N TYR A 87 1.62 -0.42 33.69
CA TYR A 87 0.50 0.35 34.25
C TYR A 87 0.83 1.83 34.23
N LEU A 88 0.05 2.60 33.48
CA LEU A 88 0.10 4.05 33.50
C LEU A 88 -0.71 4.59 34.69
N PRO A 89 -0.35 5.76 35.24
CA PRO A 89 -1.24 6.46 36.16
C PRO A 89 -2.50 6.93 35.42
N ARG A 90 -3.57 7.25 36.16
CA ARG A 90 -4.73 7.98 35.61
C ARG A 90 -4.28 9.29 34.96
N THR A 91 -5.03 9.76 33.96
CA THR A 91 -4.72 11.01 33.27
C THR A 91 -4.75 12.21 34.23
N THR A 92 -3.81 13.12 34.07
CA THR A 92 -3.76 14.41 34.74
C THR A 92 -4.68 15.41 34.06
N SER A 93 -4.98 16.54 34.72
CA SER A 93 -5.73 17.63 34.07
C SER A 93 -4.98 18.17 32.85
N VAL A 94 -3.65 18.35 32.96
CA VAL A 94 -2.81 18.85 31.86
C VAL A 94 -2.87 17.92 30.64
N GLU A 95 -2.83 16.60 30.85
CA GLU A 95 -3.02 15.63 29.76
C GLU A 95 -4.41 15.78 29.11
N ARG A 96 -5.48 15.89 29.91
CA ARG A 96 -6.85 16.09 29.39
C ARG A 96 -7.04 17.43 28.68
N ASP A 97 -6.37 18.48 29.14
CA ASP A 97 -6.47 19.81 28.53
C ASP A 97 -5.88 19.83 27.11
N LYS A 98 -4.95 18.91 26.78
CA LYS A 98 -4.49 18.71 25.39
C LYS A 98 -5.63 18.28 24.45
N PHE A 99 -6.57 17.48 24.95
CA PHE A 99 -7.72 16.99 24.19
C PHE A 99 -8.81 18.05 24.01
N HIS A 100 -9.05 18.90 25.02
CA HIS A 100 -10.16 19.87 25.01
C HIS A 100 -10.02 21.05 24.03
N SER A 101 -8.94 21.12 23.24
CA SER A 101 -8.83 22.02 22.08
C SER A 101 -9.51 21.38 20.85
N ILE A 102 -10.78 21.00 21.00
CA ILE A 102 -11.56 20.33 19.94
C ILE A 102 -11.60 21.26 18.73
N SER A 103 -11.02 20.82 17.62
CA SER A 103 -11.17 21.50 16.36
C SER A 103 -12.58 21.24 15.84
N THR A 104 -13.33 22.30 15.58
CA THR A 104 -14.67 22.21 14.95
C THR A 104 -14.56 22.01 13.43
N ILE A 105 -13.37 22.18 12.86
CA ILE A 105 -13.04 22.14 11.43
C ILE A 105 -11.74 21.33 11.26
N GLY A 106 -11.61 20.52 10.20
CA GLY A 106 -10.40 19.73 9.95
C GLY A 106 -10.36 18.38 10.67
N PRO A 107 -9.16 17.82 10.96
CA PRO A 107 -9.02 16.52 11.63
C PRO A 107 -9.68 16.47 13.01
N GLN A 108 -10.41 15.39 13.30
CA GLN A 108 -11.04 15.18 14.59
C GLN A 108 -10.00 14.67 15.61
N LYS A 109 -9.79 15.40 16.71
CA LYS A 109 -9.00 14.91 17.85
C LYS A 109 -9.79 13.83 18.59
N ILE A 110 -9.20 12.65 18.76
CA ILE A 110 -9.85 11.48 19.40
C ILE A 110 -9.02 10.86 20.54
N GLY A 111 -7.79 11.31 20.75
CA GLY A 111 -6.89 10.77 21.77
C GLY A 111 -5.64 11.61 21.98
N ILE A 112 -4.81 11.22 22.96
CA ILE A 112 -3.53 11.86 23.26
C ILE A 112 -2.44 10.82 23.46
N HIS A 113 -1.19 11.21 23.20
CA HIS A 113 -0.03 10.40 23.55
C HIS A 113 0.37 10.63 24.99
N ARG A 114 0.84 9.56 25.61
CA ARG A 114 1.33 9.51 26.98
C ARG A 114 2.72 8.89 26.99
N ASP A 115 3.61 9.50 27.77
CA ASP A 115 4.92 8.95 28.01
C ASP A 115 4.84 7.75 28.96
N LEU A 116 5.69 6.75 28.72
CA LEU A 116 5.86 5.66 29.66
C LEU A 116 6.49 6.16 30.97
N PRO A 117 6.02 5.66 32.14
CA PRO A 117 6.74 5.82 33.40
C PRO A 117 8.19 5.34 33.28
N GLU A 118 9.12 6.02 33.94
CA GLU A 118 10.58 5.79 33.81
C GLU A 118 10.98 4.32 34.01
N ARG A 119 10.32 3.60 34.92
CA ARG A 119 10.57 2.17 35.19
C ARG A 119 10.27 1.21 34.03
N TYR A 120 9.53 1.67 33.03
CA TYR A 120 9.13 0.88 31.85
C TYR A 120 9.86 1.33 30.57
N ARG A 121 10.78 2.30 30.67
CA ARG A 121 11.55 2.79 29.52
C ARG A 121 12.76 1.89 29.28
N GLY A 122 13.06 1.62 28.01
CA GLY A 122 14.18 0.79 27.59
C GLY A 122 13.76 -0.61 27.15
N GLU A 123 14.76 -1.48 27.00
CA GLU A 123 14.61 -2.82 26.43
C GLU A 123 13.85 -3.78 27.36
N LEU A 124 12.79 -4.43 26.84
CA LEU A 124 11.92 -5.29 27.62
C LEU A 124 12.35 -6.76 27.67
N LYS A 125 13.26 -7.20 26.79
CA LYS A 125 13.75 -8.59 26.71
C LYS A 125 14.01 -9.29 28.05
N HIS A 126 14.71 -8.62 28.97
CA HIS A 126 15.06 -9.18 30.29
C HIS A 126 13.95 -9.04 31.35
N SER A 127 12.94 -8.22 31.06
CA SER A 127 11.78 -7.99 31.92
C SER A 127 10.62 -8.95 31.63
N LEU A 128 10.55 -9.46 30.39
CA LEU A 128 9.55 -10.44 29.98
C LEU A 128 9.80 -11.82 30.61
N THR A 129 8.71 -12.51 30.94
CA THR A 129 8.75 -13.88 31.45
C THR A 129 8.50 -14.87 30.32
N TRP A 130 9.54 -15.54 29.85
CA TRP A 130 9.45 -16.54 28.78
C TRP A 130 9.03 -17.90 29.30
N ARG A 131 8.07 -18.54 28.63
CA ARG A 131 7.62 -19.92 28.91
C ARG A 131 7.79 -20.79 27.67
N LYS A 132 8.14 -22.06 27.88
CA LYS A 132 8.13 -23.05 26.81
C LYS A 132 6.68 -23.34 26.37
N ARG A 133 6.47 -23.40 25.06
CA ARG A 133 5.25 -23.87 24.38
C ARG A 133 5.67 -24.95 23.37
N ASP A 134 4.72 -25.71 22.83
CA ASP A 134 5.03 -26.85 21.96
C ASP A 134 5.68 -26.42 20.62
N ASP A 135 5.47 -25.17 20.23
CA ASP A 135 5.88 -24.50 19.00
C ASP A 135 6.96 -23.43 19.22
N GLY A 136 7.58 -23.37 20.40
CA GLY A 136 8.57 -22.33 20.69
C GLY A 136 8.62 -21.88 22.14
N ILE A 137 8.90 -20.59 22.31
CA ILE A 137 8.83 -19.87 23.57
C ILE A 137 7.90 -18.67 23.45
N VAL A 138 7.12 -18.44 24.50
CA VAL A 138 6.11 -17.39 24.52
C VAL A 138 6.31 -16.44 25.69
N ALA A 139 6.05 -15.16 25.47
CA ALA A 139 5.97 -14.15 26.51
C ALA A 139 4.71 -13.29 26.34
N HIS A 140 4.18 -12.80 27.46
CA HIS A 140 2.97 -11.98 27.48
C HIS A 140 3.24 -10.60 28.10
N LEU A 141 2.73 -9.55 27.44
CA LEU A 141 2.78 -8.16 27.87
C LEU A 141 1.35 -7.61 27.97
N LEU A 142 1.07 -6.90 29.06
CA LEU A 142 -0.14 -6.08 29.20
C LEU A 142 0.25 -4.61 29.26
N VAL A 143 -0.37 -3.78 28.42
CA VAL A 143 -0.33 -2.33 28.56
C VAL A 143 -1.70 -1.86 29.03
N HIS A 144 -1.73 -1.14 30.15
CA HIS A 144 -2.95 -0.63 30.76
C HIS A 144 -2.85 0.88 30.98
N SER A 145 -3.76 1.62 30.34
CA SER A 145 -3.98 3.03 30.58
C SER A 145 -5.36 3.25 31.20
N PRO A 146 -5.45 3.52 32.50
CA PRO A 146 -6.73 3.75 33.17
C PRO A 146 -7.56 4.86 32.53
N ASP A 147 -8.88 4.70 32.51
CA ASP A 147 -9.90 5.60 31.97
C ASP A 147 -9.83 5.83 30.44
N ALA A 148 -9.03 5.05 29.71
CA ALA A 148 -9.01 5.12 28.25
C ALA A 148 -10.20 4.36 27.65
N GLU A 149 -10.77 4.90 26.58
CA GLU A 149 -11.82 4.25 25.80
C GLU A 149 -11.24 3.43 24.62
N SER A 150 -9.97 3.67 24.29
CA SER A 150 -9.14 2.80 23.45
C SER A 150 -7.64 2.98 23.77
N VAL A 151 -6.83 1.97 23.50
CA VAL A 151 -5.38 1.98 23.75
C VAL A 151 -4.62 1.32 22.60
N ARG A 152 -3.53 1.97 22.19
CA ARG A 152 -2.44 1.38 21.39
C ARG A 152 -1.09 1.91 21.83
N PHE A 153 -0.01 1.34 21.33
CA PHE A 153 1.34 1.79 21.65
C PHE A 153 2.24 1.82 20.42
N LEU A 154 3.23 2.71 20.46
CA LEU A 154 4.37 2.72 19.57
C LEU A 154 5.49 1.92 20.22
N ALA A 155 6.07 0.99 19.48
CA ALA A 155 7.26 0.25 19.86
C ALA A 155 8.37 0.43 18.81
N ASP A 156 9.61 0.29 19.27
CA ASP A 156 10.75 -0.03 18.42
C ASP A 156 11.03 -1.52 18.65
N LEU A 157 10.96 -2.30 17.57
CA LEU A 157 11.06 -3.75 17.62
C LEU A 157 11.92 -4.29 16.50
N SER A 158 12.63 -5.38 16.81
CA SER A 158 13.31 -6.25 15.87
C SER A 158 13.05 -7.67 16.36
N LEU A 159 12.45 -8.48 15.49
CA LEU A 159 12.02 -9.82 15.82
C LEU A 159 12.70 -10.82 14.88
N PRO A 160 13.10 -12.01 15.36
CA PRO A 160 13.67 -13.03 14.49
C PRO A 160 12.62 -13.57 13.50
N VAL A 161 13.08 -14.04 12.34
CA VAL A 161 12.26 -14.73 11.33
C VAL A 161 11.39 -15.80 11.98
N GLY A 162 10.12 -15.90 11.57
CA GLY A 162 9.14 -16.85 12.09
C GLY A 162 8.53 -16.49 13.45
N ALA A 163 8.94 -15.37 14.07
CA ALA A 163 8.24 -14.84 15.23
C ALA A 163 6.81 -14.38 14.86
N SER A 164 5.91 -14.39 15.84
CA SER A 164 4.56 -13.84 15.67
C SER A 164 4.12 -13.00 16.86
N LEU A 165 3.30 -11.98 16.56
CA LEU A 165 2.69 -11.10 17.54
C LEU A 165 1.18 -11.26 17.50
N ASN A 166 0.58 -11.66 18.61
CA ASN A 166 -0.88 -11.69 18.76
C ASN A 166 -1.32 -10.57 19.72
N PHE A 167 -2.28 -9.76 19.27
CA PHE A 167 -2.83 -8.64 20.02
C PHE A 167 -4.22 -8.99 20.52
N TYR A 168 -4.49 -8.62 21.77
CA TYR A 168 -5.73 -8.95 22.45
C TYR A 168 -6.42 -7.72 23.01
N GLU A 169 -7.73 -7.67 22.82
CA GLU A 169 -8.62 -6.78 23.55
C GLU A 169 -9.07 -7.44 24.85
N ILE A 170 -9.06 -6.66 25.94
CA ILE A 170 -9.35 -7.14 27.29
C ILE A 170 -10.57 -6.39 27.80
N THR A 171 -11.75 -6.95 27.53
CA THR A 171 -13.04 -6.31 27.85
C THR A 171 -13.42 -6.54 29.32
N THR A 172 -13.49 -7.80 29.76
CA THR A 172 -13.73 -8.20 31.16
C THR A 172 -13.13 -9.58 31.40
N SER A 173 -12.35 -9.79 32.46
CA SER A 173 -11.82 -11.13 32.76
C SER A 173 -12.97 -12.16 32.94
N PRO A 174 -12.98 -13.31 32.24
CA PRO A 174 -11.92 -13.88 31.40
C PRO A 174 -12.11 -13.69 29.88
N HIS A 175 -13.03 -12.83 29.42
CA HIS A 175 -13.26 -12.51 28.02
C HIS A 175 -12.08 -11.72 27.44
N ILE A 176 -11.26 -12.44 26.67
CA ILE A 176 -10.12 -11.94 25.90
C ILE A 176 -10.39 -12.36 24.46
N SER A 177 -10.34 -11.42 23.52
CA SER A 177 -10.46 -11.67 22.09
C SER A 177 -9.17 -11.26 21.39
N VAL A 178 -8.68 -12.12 20.49
CA VAL A 178 -7.63 -11.73 19.54
C VAL A 178 -8.25 -10.68 18.62
N ILE A 179 -7.61 -9.52 18.52
CA ILE A 179 -8.02 -8.45 17.61
C ILE A 179 -7.14 -8.38 16.36
N HIS A 180 -5.90 -8.89 16.44
CA HIS A 180 -5.02 -8.99 15.29
C HIS A 180 -3.85 -9.94 15.57
N SER A 181 -3.30 -10.50 14.50
CA SER A 181 -2.11 -11.34 14.52
C SER A 181 -1.20 -10.90 13.38
N TYR A 182 0.07 -10.65 13.68
CA TYR A 182 1.08 -10.35 12.68
C TYR A 182 2.08 -11.49 12.56
N ASP A 183 2.32 -11.88 11.31
CA ASP A 183 3.54 -12.55 10.91
C ASP A 183 4.65 -11.49 10.73
N VAL A 184 5.82 -11.74 11.33
CA VAL A 184 6.92 -10.76 11.36
C VAL A 184 7.55 -10.55 9.98
N HIS A 185 7.67 -11.61 9.19
CA HIS A 185 8.28 -11.55 7.86
C HIS A 185 7.39 -10.75 6.91
N ALA A 186 6.09 -11.08 6.89
CA ALA A 186 5.10 -10.39 6.06
C ALA A 186 4.91 -8.90 6.39
N GLN A 187 5.47 -8.41 7.50
CA GLN A 187 5.41 -7.00 7.91
C GLN A 187 6.78 -6.32 7.90
N GLY A 188 7.85 -6.99 7.45
CA GLY A 188 9.20 -6.43 7.41
C GLY A 188 9.75 -6.08 8.80
N LEU A 189 9.30 -6.76 9.86
CA LEU A 189 9.65 -6.46 11.26
C LEU A 189 10.93 -7.18 11.75
N GLU A 190 11.71 -7.70 10.81
CA GLU A 190 12.98 -8.41 11.07
C GLU A 190 14.09 -7.43 11.43
N GLU A 191 14.10 -6.26 10.78
CA GLU A 191 14.96 -5.14 11.10
C GLU A 191 14.32 -4.22 12.14
N SER A 192 15.14 -3.46 12.87
CA SER A 192 14.67 -2.48 13.87
C SER A 192 13.76 -1.45 13.19
N SER A 193 12.48 -1.53 13.50
CA SER A 193 11.44 -0.71 12.90
C SER A 193 10.53 -0.14 13.99
N LYS A 194 10.05 1.07 13.73
CA LYS A 194 8.98 1.66 14.53
C LYS A 194 7.67 1.02 14.10
N PHE A 195 6.94 0.52 15.07
CA PHE A 195 5.70 -0.20 14.83
C PHE A 195 4.62 0.28 15.79
N TRP A 196 3.47 0.64 15.23
CA TRP A 196 2.28 0.91 16.01
C TRP A 196 1.46 -0.37 16.16
N SER A 197 1.09 -0.70 17.39
CA SER A 197 0.15 -1.78 17.64
C SER A 197 -1.22 -1.48 17.01
N PRO A 198 -2.05 -2.52 16.77
CA PRO A 198 -3.48 -2.34 16.58
C PRO A 198 -4.10 -1.56 17.75
N ILE A 199 -5.29 -1.03 17.50
CA ILE A 199 -6.08 -0.33 18.52
C ILE A 199 -6.96 -1.34 19.24
N ALA A 200 -6.74 -1.51 20.55
CA ALA A 200 -7.66 -2.25 21.40
C ALA A 200 -8.73 -1.32 21.98
N SER A 201 -9.97 -1.79 22.06
CA SER A 201 -11.03 -1.04 22.73
C SER A 201 -10.87 -1.13 24.26
N GLY A 202 -11.22 -0.05 24.95
CA GLY A 202 -11.10 0.06 26.40
C GLY A 202 -9.69 0.39 26.90
N GLU A 203 -9.43 0.07 28.18
CA GLU A 203 -8.28 0.58 28.93
C GLU A 203 -6.99 -0.23 28.74
N SER A 204 -7.04 -1.38 28.06
CA SER A 204 -5.89 -2.30 28.00
C SER A 204 -5.76 -3.03 26.68
N ILE A 205 -4.50 -3.21 26.27
CA ILE A 205 -4.11 -4.10 25.18
C ILE A 205 -3.17 -5.18 25.71
N GLY A 206 -3.49 -6.43 25.39
CA GLY A 206 -2.65 -7.59 25.64
C GLY A 206 -1.82 -7.92 24.41
N VAL A 207 -0.60 -8.43 24.62
CA VAL A 207 0.29 -8.89 23.57
C VAL A 207 0.84 -10.26 23.95
N GLU A 208 0.80 -11.20 23.03
CA GLU A 208 1.55 -12.45 23.05
C GLU A 208 2.65 -12.36 22.00
N ILE A 209 3.86 -12.73 22.40
CA ILE A 209 5.04 -12.77 21.56
C ILE A 209 5.50 -14.22 21.53
N LEU A 210 5.42 -14.85 20.36
CA LEU A 210 5.97 -16.18 20.11
C LEU A 210 7.29 -16.04 19.37
N LEU A 211 8.34 -16.68 19.88
CA LEU A 211 9.56 -16.96 19.12
C LEU A 211 9.62 -18.48 18.90
N PRO A 212 9.74 -18.96 17.66
CA PRO A 212 9.82 -20.39 17.37
C PRO A 212 11.12 -20.99 17.91
N ASP A 213 11.23 -22.32 17.95
CA ASP A 213 12.35 -23.01 18.60
C ASP A 213 13.70 -22.78 17.91
N GLU A 214 13.66 -22.58 16.60
CA GLU A 214 14.77 -22.22 15.73
C GLU A 214 15.19 -20.75 15.84
N ALA A 215 14.36 -19.87 16.44
CA ALA A 215 14.65 -18.45 16.54
C ALA A 215 15.63 -18.13 17.69
N SER A 216 16.70 -17.40 17.37
CA SER A 216 17.61 -16.86 18.38
C SER A 216 16.96 -15.70 19.13
N LYS A 217 16.89 -15.80 20.46
CA LYS A 217 16.50 -14.67 21.31
C LYS A 217 17.46 -13.49 21.18
N GLU A 218 18.68 -13.67 20.67
CA GLU A 218 19.64 -12.57 20.53
C GLU A 218 19.12 -11.48 19.61
N HIS A 219 18.38 -11.86 18.56
CA HIS A 219 17.72 -10.95 17.60
C HIS A 219 16.31 -10.51 18.03
N PHE A 220 15.96 -10.68 19.31
CA PHE A 220 14.75 -10.10 19.88
C PHE A 220 15.08 -8.79 20.59
N GLU A 221 14.50 -7.69 20.11
CA GLU A 221 14.44 -6.39 20.76
C GLU A 221 13.00 -5.86 20.78
N LEU A 222 12.58 -5.31 21.92
CA LEU A 222 11.29 -4.65 22.10
C LEU A 222 11.43 -3.51 23.10
N LYS A 223 11.23 -2.29 22.61
CA LYS A 223 11.19 -1.06 23.41
C LYS A 223 9.85 -0.38 23.20
N LEU A 224 9.08 -0.18 24.28
CA LEU A 224 7.89 0.68 24.20
C LEU A 224 8.34 2.14 24.19
N LEU A 225 7.78 2.94 23.29
CA LEU A 225 8.15 4.34 23.09
C LEU A 225 7.06 5.31 23.55
N LYS A 226 5.81 5.06 23.15
CA LYS A 226 4.66 5.92 23.43
C LYS A 226 3.38 5.09 23.60
N ILE A 227 2.44 5.61 24.38
CA ILE A 227 1.09 5.05 24.49
C ILE A 227 0.11 6.07 23.93
N ALA A 228 -0.76 5.66 23.00
CA ALA A 228 -1.91 6.47 22.60
C ALA A 228 -3.11 6.11 23.50
N HIS A 229 -3.66 7.12 24.14
CA HIS A 229 -4.81 7.07 25.03
C HIS A 229 -6.01 7.68 24.31
N GLY A 230 -6.94 6.84 23.87
CA GLY A 230 -8.16 7.28 23.19
C GLY A 230 -9.24 7.69 24.17
N TYR A 231 -9.95 8.77 23.82
CA TYR A 231 -11.14 9.26 24.51
C TYR A 231 -12.42 8.88 23.77
N GLU A 232 -12.30 8.47 22.52
CA GLU A 232 -13.39 7.85 21.79
C GLU A 232 -13.38 6.34 22.02
N ARG A 233 -14.56 5.80 22.33
CA ARG A 233 -14.76 4.36 22.43
C ARG A 233 -14.82 3.78 21.04
N SER A 234 -13.99 2.77 20.78
CA SER A 234 -14.22 1.82 19.69
C SER A 234 -15.46 0.97 20.06
N PHE A 235 -16.63 1.60 19.93
CA PHE A 235 -17.98 1.02 19.91
C PHE A 235 -18.67 0.44 21.16
N THR A 236 -20.02 0.48 21.08
CA THR A 236 -21.11 -0.11 21.91
C THR A 236 -21.97 0.79 22.81
N ALA A 237 -21.79 2.10 22.84
CA ALA A 237 -22.82 2.96 23.43
C ALA A 237 -22.90 4.26 22.64
N ALA A 238 -24.11 4.64 22.25
CA ALA A 238 -24.45 6.02 21.91
C ALA A 238 -23.87 6.90 23.01
N THR A 239 -22.69 7.48 22.75
CA THR A 239 -22.17 8.53 23.59
C THR A 239 -23.20 9.65 23.50
N ASN A 240 -23.55 10.26 24.64
CA ASN A 240 -24.36 11.48 24.68
C ASN A 240 -23.61 12.68 24.05
N VAL A 241 -22.77 12.44 23.04
CA VAL A 241 -22.33 13.49 22.12
C VAL A 241 -23.57 13.87 21.35
N GLN A 242 -23.94 15.14 21.43
CA GLN A 242 -25.03 15.67 20.64
C GLN A 242 -24.62 15.56 19.18
N GLU A 243 -25.06 14.50 18.51
CA GLU A 243 -24.91 14.38 17.07
C GLU A 243 -25.62 15.56 16.41
N CYS A 244 -24.96 16.08 15.39
CA CYS A 244 -25.51 17.10 14.53
C CYS A 244 -26.89 16.72 14.00
N THR A 245 -27.91 17.56 14.22
CA THR A 245 -29.28 17.22 13.81
C THR A 245 -29.47 17.17 12.29
N ASN A 246 -28.55 17.79 11.54
CA ASN A 246 -28.58 17.81 10.07
C ASN A 246 -27.71 16.71 9.45
N HIS A 247 -27.00 15.90 10.25
CA HIS A 247 -26.32 14.73 9.70
C HIS A 247 -27.34 13.71 9.23
N ILE A 248 -27.07 13.15 8.05
CA ILE A 248 -27.87 12.06 7.46
C ILE A 248 -27.03 10.80 7.57
N ASP A 249 -27.54 9.75 8.22
CA ASP A 249 -26.87 8.46 8.21
C ASP A 249 -26.79 7.95 6.77
N VAL A 250 -25.64 7.42 6.35
CA VAL A 250 -25.48 6.88 5.00
C VAL A 250 -26.53 5.82 4.65
N GLN A 251 -27.00 5.04 5.63
CA GLN A 251 -28.05 4.06 5.40
C GLN A 251 -29.38 4.72 5.03
N CYS A 252 -29.70 5.89 5.59
CA CYS A 252 -30.90 6.63 5.17
C CYS A 252 -30.78 7.10 3.71
N ALA A 253 -29.61 7.59 3.31
CA ALA A 253 -29.36 8.02 1.93
C ALA A 253 -29.41 6.84 0.95
N ILE A 254 -28.91 5.66 1.34
CA ILE A 254 -29.07 4.42 0.57
C ILE A 254 -30.55 4.06 0.42
N ASP A 255 -31.31 4.06 1.52
CA ASP A 255 -32.74 3.70 1.54
C ASP A 255 -33.57 4.64 0.65
N ASP A 256 -33.20 5.92 0.58
CA ASP A 256 -33.84 6.96 -0.24
C ASP A 256 -33.33 6.97 -1.71
N GLY A 257 -32.25 6.25 -2.00
CA GLY A 257 -31.65 6.14 -3.35
C GLY A 257 -30.76 7.32 -3.74
N ASP A 258 -30.31 8.11 -2.77
CA ASP A 258 -29.43 9.27 -2.98
C ASP A 258 -27.96 8.88 -3.22
N ILE A 259 -27.56 7.67 -2.79
CA ILE A 259 -26.22 7.11 -2.97
C ILE A 259 -26.29 5.58 -3.00
N SER A 260 -25.44 4.91 -3.80
CA SER A 260 -25.37 3.45 -3.85
C SER A 260 -24.58 2.85 -2.67
N GLU A 261 -24.85 1.58 -2.35
CA GLU A 261 -24.05 0.82 -1.37
C GLU A 261 -22.57 0.72 -1.81
N GLU A 262 -22.33 0.55 -3.11
CA GLU A 262 -21.00 0.59 -3.74
C GLU A 262 -20.25 1.87 -3.39
N SER A 263 -20.83 3.03 -3.72
CA SER A 263 -20.26 4.35 -3.44
C SER A 263 -20.00 4.55 -1.94
N VAL A 264 -20.89 4.08 -1.07
CA VAL A 264 -20.70 4.16 0.40
C VAL A 264 -19.57 3.25 0.88
N SER A 265 -19.39 2.07 0.30
CA SER A 265 -18.38 1.09 0.71
C SER A 265 -16.95 1.55 0.42
N THR A 266 -16.76 2.43 -0.57
CA THR A 266 -15.45 3.02 -0.92
C THR A 266 -14.91 3.98 0.16
N SER A 267 -15.77 4.47 1.05
CA SER A 267 -15.39 5.44 2.09
C SER A 267 -15.07 4.76 3.43
N MET A 268 -14.00 5.22 4.08
CA MET A 268 -13.52 4.70 5.36
C MET A 268 -13.17 5.82 6.32
N ARG A 269 -13.05 5.46 7.60
CA ARG A 269 -12.47 6.33 8.61
C ARG A 269 -11.00 5.99 8.80
N LEU A 270 -10.12 6.97 8.71
CA LEU A 270 -8.70 6.83 8.99
C LEU A 270 -8.41 7.33 10.40
N ARG A 271 -7.78 6.51 11.23
CA ARG A 271 -7.18 6.96 12.50
C ARG A 271 -5.67 6.93 12.40
N TYR A 272 -5.02 8.00 12.85
CA TYR A 272 -3.58 8.16 12.78
C TYR A 272 -3.06 8.99 13.96
N GLU A 273 -1.75 9.04 14.10
CA GLU A 273 -1.04 9.62 15.24
C GLU A 273 -0.15 10.75 14.74
N SER A 274 -0.36 11.97 15.23
CA SER A 274 0.44 13.14 14.86
C SER A 274 0.72 14.03 16.08
N GLU A 275 1.95 14.50 16.19
CA GLU A 275 2.40 15.48 17.19
C GLU A 275 1.96 15.22 18.66
N GLY A 276 1.85 13.96 19.07
CA GLY A 276 1.44 13.62 20.43
C GLY A 276 -0.08 13.52 20.64
N VAL A 277 -0.86 13.47 19.57
CA VAL A 277 -2.32 13.42 19.54
C VAL A 277 -2.76 12.31 18.57
N THR A 278 -3.91 11.70 18.85
CA THR A 278 -4.56 10.77 17.95
C THR A 278 -5.67 11.50 17.21
N TYR A 279 -5.67 11.41 15.89
CA TYR A 279 -6.61 12.08 15.00
C TYR A 279 -7.45 11.08 14.21
N ALA A 280 -8.59 11.56 13.71
CA ALA A 280 -9.38 10.87 12.72
C ALA A 280 -9.75 11.80 11.57
N CYS A 281 -9.67 11.24 10.35
CA CYS A 281 -10.15 11.82 9.11
C CYS A 281 -10.93 10.76 8.32
N SER A 282 -11.38 11.15 7.13
CA SER A 282 -11.99 10.25 6.15
C SER A 282 -10.99 9.93 5.04
N GLY A 283 -11.20 8.82 4.35
CA GLY A 283 -10.47 8.48 3.14
C GLY A 283 -11.41 7.87 2.10
N THR A 284 -10.91 7.61 0.90
CA THR A 284 -11.60 6.87 -0.16
C THR A 284 -10.63 5.98 -0.91
N ILE A 285 -11.00 4.72 -1.12
CA ILE A 285 -10.18 3.76 -1.85
C ILE A 285 -10.42 3.93 -3.35
N LEU A 286 -9.36 4.03 -4.13
CA LEU A 286 -9.42 4.21 -5.58
C LEU A 286 -9.10 2.90 -6.29
N ASN A 287 -9.79 2.68 -7.40
CA ASN A 287 -9.48 1.62 -8.34
C ASN A 287 -8.31 2.00 -9.23
N VAL A 288 -7.66 0.98 -9.80
CA VAL A 288 -6.67 1.13 -10.86
C VAL A 288 -7.14 0.40 -12.12
N PRO A 289 -6.61 0.75 -13.29
CA PRO A 289 -6.83 -0.01 -14.51
C PRO A 289 -6.34 -1.43 -14.33
N ASN A 290 -7.26 -2.36 -14.58
CA ASN A 290 -7.00 -3.78 -14.53
C ASN A 290 -7.31 -4.31 -15.91
N ASP A 291 -6.29 -4.63 -16.71
CA ASP A 291 -6.43 -5.18 -18.07
C ASP A 291 -6.86 -6.66 -18.07
N GLY A 292 -7.70 -7.05 -17.11
CA GLY A 292 -8.19 -8.42 -16.92
C GLY A 292 -7.53 -9.16 -15.75
N GLU A 293 -6.55 -8.56 -15.08
CA GLU A 293 -5.97 -9.08 -13.84
C GLU A 293 -6.66 -8.51 -12.61
N ASP A 294 -7.02 -9.37 -11.65
CA ASP A 294 -7.64 -8.99 -10.38
C ASP A 294 -6.62 -8.31 -9.43
N VAL A 295 -6.15 -7.11 -9.78
CA VAL A 295 -5.21 -6.33 -8.97
C VAL A 295 -5.97 -5.44 -7.98
N TRP A 296 -5.82 -5.71 -6.68
CA TRP A 296 -6.57 -5.05 -5.60
C TRP A 296 -5.67 -4.26 -4.65
N ILE A 297 -4.91 -3.30 -5.21
CA ILE A 297 -3.97 -2.49 -4.42
C ILE A 297 -4.73 -1.40 -3.65
N PRO A 298 -4.65 -1.34 -2.31
CA PRO A 298 -5.46 -0.43 -1.50
C PRO A 298 -4.90 1.00 -1.47
N TYR A 299 -4.99 1.69 -2.60
CA TYR A 299 -4.67 3.11 -2.75
C TYR A 299 -5.79 3.97 -2.15
N ILE A 300 -5.44 4.78 -1.14
CA ILE A 300 -6.39 5.61 -0.40
C ILE A 300 -6.08 7.08 -0.65
N MET A 301 -7.08 7.80 -1.15
CA MET A 301 -7.10 9.26 -1.18
C MET A 301 -7.59 9.83 0.15
N THR A 302 -6.90 10.85 0.64
CA THR A 302 -7.31 11.66 1.80
C THR A 302 -6.80 13.10 1.64
N ALA A 303 -7.01 13.95 2.66
CA ALA A 303 -6.53 15.32 2.69
C ALA A 303 -5.06 15.40 3.16
N GLU A 304 -4.30 16.37 2.65
CA GLU A 304 -2.90 16.60 3.01
C GLU A 304 -2.76 17.05 4.45
N HIS A 305 -3.64 17.95 4.92
CA HIS A 305 -3.64 18.39 6.32
C HIS A 305 -4.01 17.26 7.29
N CYS A 306 -4.51 16.12 6.80
CA CYS A 306 -4.71 14.92 7.60
C CYS A 306 -3.45 14.06 7.64
N ILE A 307 -2.84 13.78 6.49
CA ILE A 307 -1.65 12.93 6.41
C ILE A 307 -0.69 13.57 5.42
N SER A 308 0.43 14.10 5.93
CA SER A 308 1.47 14.76 5.11
C SER A 308 2.86 14.14 5.30
N THR A 309 3.01 13.23 6.28
CA THR A 309 4.29 12.62 6.61
C THR A 309 4.23 11.10 6.66
N SER A 310 5.35 10.44 6.36
CA SER A 310 5.46 8.98 6.46
C SER A 310 5.20 8.48 7.89
N ALA A 311 5.54 9.26 8.92
CA ALA A 311 5.28 8.87 10.31
C ALA A 311 3.78 8.85 10.66
N GLU A 312 2.98 9.70 10.04
CA GLU A 312 1.52 9.67 10.15
C GLU A 312 0.96 8.49 9.36
N ALA A 313 1.40 8.30 8.12
CA ALA A 313 1.00 7.16 7.27
C ALA A 313 1.31 5.81 7.95
N ASP A 314 2.49 5.67 8.56
CA ASP A 314 2.91 4.48 9.32
C ASP A 314 1.98 4.11 10.47
N SER A 315 1.22 5.09 10.95
CA SER A 315 0.34 4.96 12.11
C SER A 315 -1.12 4.66 11.73
N VAL A 316 -1.45 4.69 10.43
CA VAL A 316 -2.83 4.58 9.93
C VAL A 316 -3.49 3.26 10.32
N VAL A 317 -4.74 3.37 10.75
CA VAL A 317 -5.70 2.25 10.81
C VAL A 317 -6.94 2.69 10.04
N ALA A 318 -7.30 1.92 9.01
CA ALA A 318 -8.51 2.14 8.22
C ALA A 318 -9.69 1.37 8.84
N TYR A 319 -10.83 2.02 9.04
CA TYR A 319 -12.06 1.43 9.55
C TYR A 319 -13.13 1.44 8.46
N TRP A 320 -13.53 0.25 8.04
CA TRP A 320 -14.45 -0.02 6.95
C TRP A 320 -15.85 -0.25 7.50
N ASN A 321 -16.88 0.18 6.76
CA ASN A 321 -18.28 0.03 7.16
C ASN A 321 -18.57 0.53 8.59
N TYR A 322 -17.84 1.56 9.05
CA TYR A 322 -18.06 2.24 10.34
C TYR A 322 -19.32 3.12 10.27
N GLN A 323 -20.49 2.48 10.21
CA GLN A 323 -21.80 3.10 9.99
C GLN A 323 -22.90 2.34 10.73
N TYR A 324 -24.09 2.93 10.88
CA TYR A 324 -25.25 2.20 11.39
C TYR A 324 -25.78 1.21 10.34
N GLU A 325 -26.21 0.04 10.81
CA GLU A 325 -26.82 -1.01 9.99
C GLU A 325 -28.19 -0.60 9.43
N GLN A 326 -28.90 0.29 10.13
CA GLN A 326 -30.23 0.74 9.77
C GLN A 326 -30.29 2.27 9.82
N CYS A 327 -31.08 2.88 8.94
CA CYS A 327 -31.35 4.30 8.98
C CYS A 327 -31.89 4.74 10.35
N GLY A 328 -31.23 5.72 10.99
CA GLY A 328 -31.58 6.19 12.35
C GLY A 328 -31.39 5.13 13.45
N GLY A 329 -30.63 4.07 13.15
CA GLY A 329 -30.33 2.98 14.05
C GLY A 329 -29.32 3.36 15.13
N THR A 330 -28.97 2.37 15.96
CA THR A 330 -27.92 2.51 16.98
C THR A 330 -26.93 1.34 16.98
N SER A 331 -27.23 0.30 16.19
CA SER A 331 -26.35 -0.84 15.95
C SER A 331 -25.55 -0.59 14.69
N LEU A 332 -24.30 -1.00 14.72
CA LEU A 332 -23.38 -0.83 13.61
C LEU A 332 -23.57 -1.91 12.57
N SER A 333 -23.05 -1.63 11.38
CA SER A 333 -22.91 -2.62 10.32
C SER A 333 -22.28 -3.90 10.86
N SER A 334 -22.88 -5.04 10.53
CA SER A 334 -22.30 -6.35 10.81
C SER A 334 -21.01 -6.63 10.02
N ASP A 335 -20.79 -5.91 8.92
CA ASP A 335 -19.58 -5.94 8.09
C ASP A 335 -18.53 -4.91 8.52
N TYR A 336 -18.73 -4.25 9.67
CA TYR A 336 -17.74 -3.37 10.26
C TYR A 336 -16.44 -4.12 10.55
N THR A 337 -15.33 -3.60 10.02
CA THR A 337 -13.99 -4.16 10.24
C THR A 337 -12.92 -3.07 10.18
N SER A 338 -11.67 -3.44 10.48
CA SER A 338 -10.53 -2.53 10.41
C SER A 338 -9.28 -3.18 9.84
N THR A 339 -8.52 -2.42 9.07
CA THR A 339 -7.21 -2.79 8.53
C THR A 339 -6.13 -1.98 9.26
N PRO A 340 -5.45 -2.55 10.28
CA PRO A 340 -4.29 -1.93 10.91
C PRO A 340 -3.00 -2.22 10.12
N GLY A 341 -1.84 -1.80 10.62
CA GLY A 341 -0.51 -2.04 10.02
C GLY A 341 0.11 -0.82 9.34
N GLY A 342 -0.64 0.28 9.23
CA GLY A 342 -0.17 1.53 8.62
C GLY A 342 -0.21 1.49 7.09
N ALA A 343 0.34 2.55 6.52
CA ALA A 343 0.34 2.81 5.10
C ALA A 343 1.67 3.45 4.68
N ASP A 344 2.00 3.31 3.41
CA ASP A 344 3.12 4.01 2.79
C ASP A 344 2.61 5.33 2.21
N LEU A 345 3.32 6.42 2.49
CA LEU A 345 3.05 7.74 1.90
C LEU A 345 3.62 7.77 0.48
N LEU A 346 2.76 7.92 -0.53
CA LEU A 346 3.19 7.90 -1.94
C LEU A 346 3.42 9.30 -2.49
N ALA A 347 2.40 10.16 -2.39
CA ALA A 347 2.49 11.54 -2.83
C ALA A 347 1.57 12.44 -2.00
N THR A 348 1.96 13.71 -1.88
CA THR A 348 1.16 14.78 -1.28
C THR A 348 1.14 15.97 -2.23
N TYR A 349 0.03 16.69 -2.23
CA TYR A 349 -0.18 17.92 -2.98
C TYR A 349 -0.78 18.97 -2.06
N PRO A 350 0.07 19.75 -1.36
CA PRO A 350 -0.37 20.72 -0.37
C PRO A 350 -1.28 21.82 -0.94
N GLU A 351 -1.05 22.24 -2.18
CA GLU A 351 -1.77 23.34 -2.82
C GLU A 351 -3.26 23.03 -3.05
N GLY A 352 -3.58 21.76 -3.31
CA GLY A 352 -4.96 21.26 -3.42
C GLY A 352 -5.36 20.36 -2.27
N ASP A 353 -4.61 20.36 -1.17
CA ASP A 353 -4.84 19.57 0.05
C ASP A 353 -5.21 18.09 -0.21
N GLN A 354 -4.35 17.40 -0.97
CA GLN A 354 -4.55 16.00 -1.36
C GLN A 354 -3.35 15.13 -1.00
N THR A 355 -3.63 13.90 -0.57
CA THR A 355 -2.61 12.87 -0.31
C THR A 355 -3.07 11.52 -0.83
N LEU A 356 -2.14 10.80 -1.47
CA LEU A 356 -2.27 9.39 -1.80
C LEU A 356 -1.38 8.55 -0.88
N ILE A 357 -1.98 7.58 -0.20
CA ILE A 357 -1.28 6.54 0.57
C ILE A 357 -1.65 5.15 0.04
N ARG A 358 -0.78 4.16 0.26
CA ARG A 358 -1.08 2.73 0.04
C ARG A 358 -1.13 2.01 1.38
N LEU A 359 -2.25 1.38 1.72
CA LEU A 359 -2.28 0.51 2.91
C LEU A 359 -1.33 -0.67 2.71
N ARG A 360 -0.56 -1.03 3.74
CA ARG A 360 0.34 -2.19 3.68
C ARG A 360 -0.38 -3.53 3.75
N ASN A 361 -1.60 -3.51 4.26
CA ASN A 361 -2.47 -4.67 4.33
C ASN A 361 -3.70 -4.45 3.44
N ASP A 362 -4.20 -5.54 2.90
CA ASP A 362 -5.35 -5.57 2.00
C ASP A 362 -6.60 -4.89 2.55
N ALA A 363 -7.35 -4.25 1.64
CA ALA A 363 -8.74 -3.89 1.90
C ALA A 363 -9.59 -5.16 2.11
N PRO A 364 -10.66 -5.09 2.95
CA PRO A 364 -11.57 -6.21 3.16
C PRO A 364 -12.15 -6.75 1.84
N ALA A 365 -12.42 -8.05 1.82
CA ALA A 365 -13.15 -8.66 0.71
C ALA A 365 -14.55 -8.04 0.57
N GLY A 366 -15.02 -7.89 -0.66
CA GLY A 366 -16.32 -7.27 -0.95
C GLY A 366 -16.30 -5.73 -0.91
N THR A 367 -15.17 -5.09 -0.61
CA THR A 367 -15.02 -3.63 -0.77
C THR A 367 -15.08 -3.25 -2.25
N PHE A 368 -15.91 -2.26 -2.58
CA PHE A 368 -15.87 -1.61 -3.90
C PHE A 368 -14.72 -0.60 -3.93
N PHE A 369 -13.92 -0.63 -4.98
CA PHE A 369 -12.85 0.32 -5.24
C PHE A 369 -13.43 1.42 -6.13
N SER A 370 -13.31 2.68 -5.71
CA SER A 370 -13.97 3.79 -6.38
C SER A 370 -13.36 4.00 -7.76
N GLY A 371 -14.22 4.13 -8.76
CA GLY A 371 -13.81 4.74 -10.01
C GLY A 371 -13.40 6.20 -9.79
N TRP A 372 -12.56 6.73 -10.66
CA TRP A 372 -12.10 8.12 -10.62
C TRP A 372 -12.11 8.74 -12.01
N TRP A 373 -12.26 10.06 -12.07
CA TRP A 373 -12.38 10.81 -13.31
C TRP A 373 -11.54 12.10 -13.27
N VAL A 374 -10.70 12.26 -14.29
CA VAL A 374 -9.85 13.44 -14.51
C VAL A 374 -10.56 14.34 -15.51
N SER A 375 -11.45 15.18 -15.01
CA SER A 375 -12.19 16.19 -15.77
C SER A 375 -12.17 17.53 -15.06
N ASP A 376 -12.56 18.57 -15.80
CA ASP A 376 -12.96 19.82 -15.18
C ASP A 376 -14.38 19.62 -14.61
N VAL A 377 -14.59 19.95 -13.34
CA VAL A 377 -15.92 19.91 -12.71
C VAL A 377 -16.70 21.18 -13.02
N GLU A 378 -17.81 21.05 -13.74
CA GLU A 378 -18.61 22.20 -14.15
C GLU A 378 -19.54 22.68 -13.02
N SER A 379 -19.97 23.94 -13.07
CA SER A 379 -21.01 24.43 -12.17
C SER A 379 -22.38 23.86 -12.54
N GLY A 380 -23.14 23.46 -11.52
CA GLY A 380 -24.49 22.91 -11.65
C GLY A 380 -24.53 21.38 -11.61
N GLU A 381 -23.40 20.72 -11.40
CA GLU A 381 -23.33 19.28 -11.20
C GLU A 381 -23.75 18.91 -9.78
N THR A 382 -24.42 17.77 -9.64
CA THR A 382 -24.79 17.24 -8.32
C THR A 382 -23.61 16.48 -7.73
N GLY A 383 -23.08 16.99 -6.63
CA GLY A 383 -22.02 16.35 -5.87
C GLY A 383 -22.57 15.50 -4.74
N ILE A 384 -22.14 14.25 -4.65
CA ILE A 384 -22.50 13.33 -3.56
C ILE A 384 -21.28 12.93 -2.76
N CYS A 385 -21.42 12.89 -1.43
CA CYS A 385 -20.32 12.63 -0.52
C CYS A 385 -20.73 11.65 0.58
N SER A 386 -19.76 10.85 1.02
CA SER A 386 -19.87 10.05 2.24
C SER A 386 -18.57 10.15 3.04
N GLY A 387 -18.68 10.37 4.35
CA GLY A 387 -17.56 10.73 5.21
C GLY A 387 -17.81 10.47 6.67
N HIS A 388 -16.82 10.70 7.52
CA HIS A 388 -16.86 10.41 8.96
C HIS A 388 -16.74 11.69 9.82
N PRO A 389 -17.73 12.61 9.78
CA PRO A 389 -17.75 13.75 10.68
C PRO A 389 -17.91 13.28 12.14
N THR A 390 -17.47 14.12 13.07
CA THR A 390 -17.65 13.94 14.51
C THR A 390 -19.12 13.59 14.83
N PRO A 391 -19.41 12.57 15.67
CA PRO A 391 -18.47 11.79 16.49
C PRO A 391 -17.72 10.67 15.75
N GLY A 392 -17.97 10.42 14.47
CA GLY A 392 -17.19 9.52 13.62
C GLY A 392 -18.02 8.52 12.82
N ILE A 393 -19.32 8.36 13.10
CA ILE A 393 -20.21 7.48 12.33
C ILE A 393 -20.31 8.00 10.88
N LYS A 394 -20.27 7.12 9.88
CA LYS A 394 -20.35 7.53 8.48
C LYS A 394 -21.67 8.27 8.19
N LYS A 395 -21.58 9.46 7.62
CA LYS A 395 -22.71 10.30 7.22
C LYS A 395 -22.66 10.63 5.73
N PHE A 396 -23.82 10.94 5.19
CA PHE A 396 -24.03 11.43 3.83
C PHE A 396 -24.23 12.95 3.83
N PHE A 397 -23.73 13.59 2.78
CA PHE A 397 -24.03 14.98 2.45
C PHE A 397 -23.91 15.19 0.93
N SER A 398 -24.67 16.13 0.40
CA SER A 398 -24.71 16.42 -1.04
C SER A 398 -25.07 17.87 -1.31
N GLY A 399 -24.83 18.31 -2.53
CA GLY A 399 -25.07 19.67 -2.95
C GLY A 399 -24.87 19.88 -4.45
N THR A 400 -24.84 21.14 -4.84
CA THR A 400 -24.61 21.56 -6.22
C THR A 400 -23.27 22.28 -6.33
N THR A 401 -22.49 21.95 -7.36
CA THR A 401 -21.21 22.61 -7.64
C THR A 401 -21.42 24.04 -8.16
N THR A 402 -20.62 24.98 -7.69
CA THR A 402 -20.73 26.40 -8.09
C THR A 402 -19.52 26.89 -8.89
N GLY A 403 -18.45 26.09 -8.96
CA GLY A 403 -17.23 26.31 -9.74
C GLY A 403 -15.96 26.08 -8.92
N ASN A 404 -14.82 26.51 -9.46
CA ASN A 404 -13.52 26.44 -8.78
C ASN A 404 -13.15 27.76 -8.08
N PHE A 405 -12.55 27.64 -6.90
CA PHE A 405 -12.20 28.77 -6.03
C PHE A 405 -10.85 28.58 -5.35
N ASP A 406 -10.15 29.68 -5.17
CA ASP A 406 -9.01 29.75 -4.25
C ASP A 406 -9.51 30.14 -2.85
N VAL A 407 -9.10 29.39 -1.84
CA VAL A 407 -9.59 29.52 -0.46
C VAL A 407 -8.42 29.73 0.48
N ASN A 408 -8.49 30.79 1.29
CA ASN A 408 -7.56 30.94 2.42
C ASN A 408 -8.13 30.16 3.61
N VAL A 409 -7.44 29.10 4.00
CA VAL A 409 -7.77 28.29 5.18
C VAL A 409 -6.87 28.72 6.33
N CYS A 410 -7.46 29.13 7.44
CA CYS A 410 -6.71 29.65 8.57
C CYS A 410 -6.76 28.68 9.76
N ALA A 411 -5.60 28.42 10.37
CA ALA A 411 -5.46 27.59 11.56
C ALA A 411 -5.92 28.30 12.84
N ASP A 412 -5.94 29.65 12.84
CA ASP A 412 -6.40 30.46 13.96
C ASP A 412 -7.67 31.25 13.63
N GLU A 413 -8.50 31.48 14.66
CA GLU A 413 -9.72 32.31 14.54
C GLU A 413 -9.41 33.78 14.20
N ASP A 414 -8.17 34.21 14.46
CA ASP A 414 -7.70 35.58 14.21
C ASP A 414 -7.22 35.80 12.76
N GLY A 415 -7.11 34.73 11.94
CA GLY A 415 -6.72 34.78 10.53
C GLY A 415 -5.28 35.24 10.28
N ASN A 416 -4.36 34.98 11.21
CA ASN A 416 -2.94 35.33 11.07
C ASN A 416 -2.08 34.19 10.53
N ASP A 417 -2.57 32.95 10.62
CA ASP A 417 -1.90 31.75 10.13
C ASP A 417 -2.81 31.07 9.11
N CYS A 418 -2.66 31.46 7.83
CA CYS A 418 -3.50 31.00 6.75
C CYS A 418 -2.68 30.46 5.59
N GLU A 419 -3.18 29.38 5.01
CA GLU A 419 -2.65 28.75 3.81
C GLU A 419 -3.64 28.96 2.67
N LEU A 420 -3.12 29.22 1.47
CA LEU A 420 -3.92 29.37 0.28
C LEU A 420 -4.02 28.01 -0.40
N LEU A 421 -5.22 27.45 -0.42
CA LEU A 421 -5.57 26.33 -1.28
C LEU A 421 -6.09 26.89 -2.60
N VAL A 422 -5.72 26.25 -3.71
CA VAL A 422 -6.02 26.72 -5.06
C VAL A 422 -6.83 25.71 -5.85
N ASP A 423 -7.61 26.21 -6.79
CA ASP A 423 -8.39 25.41 -7.74
C ASP A 423 -9.34 24.38 -7.06
N LEU A 424 -9.92 24.73 -5.90
CA LEU A 424 -10.85 23.86 -5.17
C LEU A 424 -12.25 23.89 -5.78
N ILE A 425 -12.90 22.74 -5.89
CA ILE A 425 -14.32 22.63 -6.24
C ILE A 425 -15.17 23.12 -5.07
N GLU A 426 -16.02 24.11 -5.29
CA GLU A 426 -17.00 24.57 -4.32
C GLU A 426 -18.33 23.80 -4.46
N LEU A 427 -18.80 23.24 -3.35
CA LEU A 427 -20.08 22.55 -3.23
C LEU A 427 -20.99 23.31 -2.26
N GLU A 428 -22.08 23.88 -2.76
CA GLU A 428 -23.14 24.46 -1.94
C GLU A 428 -24.02 23.33 -1.39
N LEU A 429 -23.96 23.08 -0.09
CA LEU A 429 -24.64 21.96 0.55
C LEU A 429 -26.16 22.17 0.55
N GLU A 430 -26.86 21.15 0.04
CA GLU A 430 -28.32 21.06 0.05
C GLU A 430 -28.81 20.07 1.12
N ASN A 431 -28.03 18.98 1.32
CA ASN A 431 -28.35 17.92 2.27
C ASN A 431 -27.14 17.59 3.14
N GLY A 432 -27.40 17.23 4.40
CA GLY A 432 -26.35 16.85 5.33
C GLY A 432 -25.63 18.03 5.98
N ALA A 433 -24.52 17.73 6.64
CA ALA A 433 -23.63 18.73 7.24
C ALA A 433 -22.18 18.21 7.22
N ILE A 434 -21.25 19.16 7.21
CA ILE A 434 -19.81 18.90 7.35
C ILE A 434 -19.35 19.37 8.74
N GLU A 435 -18.61 18.51 9.43
CA GLU A 435 -17.93 18.77 10.70
C GLU A 435 -16.52 18.14 10.70
N GLY A 436 -15.71 18.44 11.72
CA GLY A 436 -14.38 17.86 11.88
C GLY A 436 -14.39 16.33 11.82
N GLY A 437 -13.39 15.75 11.14
CA GLY A 437 -13.30 14.33 10.80
C GLY A 437 -13.77 13.99 9.38
N ALA A 438 -14.61 14.85 8.77
CA ALA A 438 -15.03 14.67 7.37
C ALA A 438 -13.92 15.00 6.35
N SER A 439 -12.85 15.69 6.74
CA SER A 439 -11.72 15.96 5.85
C SER A 439 -11.20 14.69 5.17
N GLY A 440 -10.89 14.77 3.89
CA GLY A 440 -10.51 13.63 3.04
C GLY A 440 -11.67 12.81 2.50
N SER A 441 -12.93 13.18 2.78
CA SER A 441 -14.10 12.52 2.18
C SER A 441 -14.16 12.81 0.68
N ALA A 442 -14.49 11.81 -0.11
CA ALA A 442 -14.62 11.96 -1.55
C ALA A 442 -15.86 12.78 -1.96
N LEU A 443 -15.65 13.73 -2.87
CA LEU A 443 -16.67 14.25 -3.78
C LEU A 443 -16.79 13.30 -4.97
N ARG A 444 -18.02 12.87 -5.25
CA ARG A 444 -18.34 12.10 -6.44
C ARG A 444 -19.33 12.83 -7.31
N ILE A 445 -19.17 12.66 -8.62
CA ILE A 445 -20.07 13.18 -9.65
C ILE A 445 -20.50 12.03 -10.53
N ASN A 446 -21.80 11.99 -10.84
CA ASN A 446 -22.35 10.99 -11.73
C ASN A 446 -22.01 11.34 -13.18
N HIS A 447 -21.31 10.44 -13.86
CA HIS A 447 -20.89 10.67 -15.23
C HIS A 447 -22.04 10.38 -16.21
N PRO A 448 -22.32 11.28 -17.18
CA PRO A 448 -23.57 11.25 -17.96
C PRO A 448 -23.68 10.10 -18.96
N GLU A 449 -22.58 9.43 -19.32
CA GLU A 449 -22.58 8.38 -20.35
C GLU A 449 -22.90 6.98 -19.83
N ASP A 450 -22.32 6.62 -18.69
CA ASP A 450 -22.43 5.33 -18.02
C ASP A 450 -23.27 5.39 -16.75
N ASN A 451 -23.61 6.59 -16.27
CA ASN A 451 -24.43 6.81 -15.09
C ASN A 451 -23.78 6.21 -13.82
N GLU A 452 -22.45 6.22 -13.75
CA GLU A 452 -21.65 5.79 -12.60
C GLU A 452 -21.12 6.99 -11.82
N ASP A 453 -20.94 6.82 -10.51
CA ASP A 453 -20.39 7.86 -9.63
C ASP A 453 -18.87 7.77 -9.62
N TYR A 454 -18.20 8.83 -10.09
CA TYR A 454 -16.74 8.89 -10.14
C TYR A 454 -16.19 9.83 -9.07
N PHE A 455 -15.11 9.41 -8.42
CA PHE A 455 -14.30 10.28 -7.57
C PHE A 455 -13.69 11.43 -8.39
N VAL A 456 -13.88 12.67 -7.93
CA VAL A 456 -13.35 13.88 -8.58
C VAL A 456 -12.61 14.81 -7.62
N GLY A 457 -12.61 14.53 -6.31
CA GLY A 457 -11.89 15.36 -5.35
C GLY A 457 -12.07 14.95 -3.88
N VAL A 458 -11.30 15.59 -3.00
CA VAL A 458 -11.30 15.32 -1.54
C VAL A 458 -11.77 16.53 -0.76
N LEU A 459 -12.53 16.33 0.31
CA LEU A 459 -12.97 17.44 1.17
C LEU A 459 -11.80 18.04 1.93
N SER A 460 -11.46 19.28 1.60
CA SER A 460 -10.29 19.99 2.13
C SER A 460 -10.68 21.03 3.16
N ALA A 461 -11.74 21.81 2.89
CA ALA A 461 -12.18 22.88 3.78
C ALA A 461 -13.69 23.02 3.81
N LYS A 462 -14.17 23.80 4.79
CA LYS A 462 -15.56 24.22 4.91
C LYS A 462 -15.60 25.72 5.18
N SER A 463 -16.56 26.42 4.59
CA SER A 463 -16.85 27.81 4.96
C SER A 463 -17.21 27.93 6.45
N THR A 464 -16.64 28.94 7.11
CA THR A 464 -16.91 29.32 8.50
C THR A 464 -18.10 30.27 8.66
N ASP A 465 -18.73 30.69 7.55
CA ASP A 465 -19.84 31.67 7.58
C ASP A 465 -21.14 31.09 8.13
N HIS A 466 -21.19 29.78 8.28
CA HIS A 466 -22.33 29.04 8.84
C HIS A 466 -21.92 28.35 10.14
N PRO A 467 -22.81 28.27 11.14
CA PRO A 467 -22.55 27.50 12.35
C PRO A 467 -22.12 26.06 12.02
N PRO A 468 -21.30 25.42 12.88
CA PRO A 468 -21.19 23.96 12.88
C PRO A 468 -22.60 23.38 12.90
N CYS A 469 -22.81 22.30 12.14
CA CYS A 469 -24.12 21.67 11.97
C CYS A 469 -25.19 22.32 11.11
N GLU A 470 -24.94 23.45 10.47
CA GLU A 470 -25.84 24.03 9.47
C GLU A 470 -25.15 24.08 8.12
N GLY A 471 -25.87 23.73 7.05
CA GLY A 471 -25.42 23.57 5.65
C GLY A 471 -24.10 24.25 5.28
N GLY A 472 -24.17 25.24 4.39
CA GLY A 472 -23.00 26.02 3.98
C GLY A 472 -22.24 25.41 2.81
N VAL A 473 -20.95 25.70 2.75
CA VAL A 473 -20.12 25.42 1.59
C VAL A 473 -18.97 24.50 1.98
N GLY A 474 -18.80 23.42 1.24
CA GLY A 474 -17.61 22.57 1.27
C GLY A 474 -16.69 22.90 0.10
N TYR A 475 -15.38 22.84 0.33
CA TYR A 475 -14.37 23.03 -0.71
C TYR A 475 -13.53 21.76 -0.84
N PHE A 476 -13.37 21.30 -2.07
CA PHE A 476 -12.74 20.03 -2.37
C PHE A 476 -11.53 20.21 -3.28
N GLY A 477 -10.38 19.64 -2.90
CA GLY A 477 -9.24 19.53 -3.80
C GLY A 477 -9.63 18.78 -5.06
N GLU A 478 -9.53 19.42 -6.22
CA GLU A 478 -9.89 18.80 -7.50
C GLU A 478 -8.83 17.76 -7.88
N PHE A 479 -9.26 16.52 -8.10
CA PHE A 479 -8.37 15.39 -8.34
C PHE A 479 -7.54 15.56 -9.60
N ARG A 480 -8.08 16.19 -10.63
CA ARG A 480 -7.39 16.44 -11.89
C ARG A 480 -6.07 17.20 -11.72
N HIS A 481 -5.97 18.08 -10.73
CA HIS A 481 -4.73 18.83 -10.46
C HIS A 481 -3.66 17.97 -9.78
N PHE A 482 -4.07 16.99 -8.97
CA PHE A 482 -3.16 16.08 -8.31
C PHE A 482 -2.80 14.85 -9.16
N TYR A 483 -3.69 14.44 -10.07
CA TYR A 483 -3.52 13.25 -10.90
C TYR A 483 -2.13 13.11 -11.56
N PRO A 484 -1.51 14.16 -12.13
CA PRO A 484 -0.18 14.05 -12.73
C PRO A 484 0.90 13.50 -11.78
N ASP A 485 0.81 13.78 -10.48
CA ASP A 485 1.78 13.34 -9.48
C ASP A 485 1.56 11.87 -9.05
N VAL A 486 0.33 11.38 -9.22
CA VAL A 486 -0.09 10.03 -8.81
C VAL A 486 -0.37 9.09 -9.96
N ALA A 487 -0.25 9.55 -11.21
CA ALA A 487 -0.52 8.77 -12.41
C ALA A 487 0.29 7.48 -12.48
N GLN A 488 1.51 7.46 -11.91
CA GLN A 488 2.37 6.28 -11.85
C GLN A 488 1.80 5.11 -11.00
N TRP A 489 0.84 5.38 -10.11
CA TRP A 489 0.19 4.35 -9.28
C TRP A 489 -1.24 4.09 -9.71
N LEU A 490 -1.94 5.12 -10.20
CA LEU A 490 -3.36 5.06 -10.50
C LEU A 490 -3.67 4.96 -11.99
N GLY A 491 -2.80 5.48 -12.85
CA GLY A 491 -3.03 5.54 -14.28
C GLY A 491 -2.96 4.16 -14.94
N ALA A 492 -3.64 4.06 -16.09
CA ALA A 492 -3.27 3.08 -17.09
C ALA A 492 -2.01 3.65 -17.71
N GLU A 493 -0.94 2.86 -17.83
CA GLU A 493 0.13 3.28 -18.71
C GLU A 493 -0.48 3.60 -20.09
N THR A 494 -0.31 4.85 -20.51
CA THR A 494 -0.49 5.24 -21.93
C THR A 494 0.87 5.36 -22.62
N GLU A 495 1.93 4.93 -21.93
CA GLU A 495 3.02 4.27 -22.61
C GLU A 495 2.47 2.87 -22.97
N PRO A 496 2.69 2.33 -24.18
CA PRO A 496 2.52 0.90 -24.33
C PRO A 496 3.39 0.27 -23.24
N GLU A 497 2.81 -0.58 -22.39
CA GLU A 497 3.58 -1.59 -21.68
C GLU A 497 4.63 -2.08 -22.69
N PRO A 498 5.94 -2.08 -22.39
CA PRO A 498 6.81 -2.89 -23.21
C PRO A 498 6.16 -4.27 -23.16
N ASP A 499 5.74 -4.78 -24.33
CA ASP A 499 5.01 -6.05 -24.55
C ASP A 499 5.71 -7.28 -23.92
N ASP A 500 6.78 -7.09 -23.16
CA ASP A 500 7.70 -8.05 -22.60
C ASP A 500 8.75 -7.24 -21.78
N VAL A 501 8.86 -7.49 -20.47
CA VAL A 501 9.85 -6.86 -19.58
C VAL A 501 11.22 -7.58 -19.60
N HIS A 502 11.28 -8.80 -20.14
CA HIS A 502 12.50 -9.60 -20.28
C HIS A 502 12.59 -10.29 -21.64
N GLY A 503 13.47 -9.81 -22.51
CA GLY A 503 13.44 -10.19 -23.91
C GLY A 503 13.30 -11.69 -24.24
N ASP A 504 12.36 -12.01 -25.12
CA ASP A 504 12.02 -13.30 -25.75
C ASP A 504 13.13 -14.16 -26.40
N THR A 505 14.39 -13.71 -26.36
CA THR A 505 15.51 -14.39 -27.03
C THR A 505 16.79 -14.32 -26.21
N GLU A 506 17.70 -15.29 -26.40
CA GLU A 506 19.03 -15.27 -25.77
C GLU A 506 19.80 -13.96 -26.04
N ASP A 507 19.65 -13.36 -27.23
CA ASP A 507 20.31 -12.09 -27.60
C ASP A 507 19.77 -10.87 -26.81
N THR A 508 18.56 -10.99 -26.27
CA THR A 508 17.84 -9.93 -25.53
C THR A 508 17.68 -10.26 -24.05
N ALA A 509 18.37 -11.30 -23.58
CA ALA A 509 18.23 -11.82 -22.23
C ALA A 509 18.55 -10.76 -21.16
N THR A 510 17.75 -10.76 -20.10
CA THR A 510 17.98 -9.90 -18.92
C THR A 510 19.13 -10.46 -18.10
N VAL A 511 20.19 -9.67 -17.89
CA VAL A 511 21.32 -10.09 -17.05
C VAL A 511 20.90 -10.12 -15.58
N VAL A 512 21.08 -11.26 -14.92
CA VAL A 512 20.83 -11.46 -13.49
C VAL A 512 22.12 -11.81 -12.76
N GLU A 513 22.17 -11.48 -11.48
CA GLU A 513 23.35 -11.70 -10.63
C GLU A 513 23.23 -13.04 -9.88
N LEU A 514 24.35 -13.57 -9.39
CA LEU A 514 24.30 -14.70 -8.46
C LEU A 514 23.72 -14.22 -7.11
N GLN A 515 22.93 -15.05 -6.45
CA GLN A 515 22.24 -14.73 -5.18
C GLN A 515 21.17 -13.64 -5.35
N SER A 516 20.39 -13.70 -6.43
CA SER A 516 19.32 -12.73 -6.72
C SER A 516 17.94 -13.36 -6.80
N GLY A 517 16.92 -12.54 -6.53
CA GLY A 517 15.54 -12.75 -6.96
C GLY A 517 15.17 -11.66 -7.97
N THR A 518 14.66 -12.05 -9.13
CA THR A 518 14.25 -11.14 -10.22
C THR A 518 12.79 -11.38 -10.51
N GLU A 519 11.96 -10.33 -10.39
CA GLU A 519 10.54 -10.39 -10.77
C GLU A 519 10.42 -10.58 -12.28
N GLY A 520 9.48 -11.41 -12.72
CA GLY A 520 9.12 -11.62 -14.12
C GLY A 520 7.60 -11.78 -14.29
N LEU A 521 7.12 -11.65 -15.52
CA LEU A 521 5.69 -11.69 -15.86
C LEU A 521 5.53 -12.41 -17.20
N ILE A 522 4.84 -13.55 -17.18
CA ILE A 522 4.40 -14.23 -18.42
C ILE A 522 3.08 -13.59 -18.85
N ASN A 523 3.16 -12.69 -19.82
CA ASN A 523 2.09 -11.83 -20.34
C ASN A 523 1.02 -12.63 -21.11
N ASP A 524 1.44 -13.59 -21.94
CA ASP A 524 0.54 -14.49 -22.67
C ASP A 524 1.13 -15.91 -22.84
N GLU A 525 0.34 -16.83 -23.41
CA GLU A 525 0.71 -18.25 -23.54
C GLU A 525 1.95 -18.52 -24.43
N ASN A 526 2.44 -17.53 -25.17
CA ASN A 526 3.63 -17.61 -26.01
C ASN A 526 4.80 -16.78 -25.47
N ASP A 527 4.61 -16.09 -24.35
CA ASP A 527 5.62 -15.25 -23.74
C ASP A 527 6.72 -16.10 -23.10
N ILE A 528 7.96 -15.69 -23.32
CA ILE A 528 9.15 -16.40 -22.90
C ILE A 528 10.15 -15.38 -22.36
N ASP A 529 10.44 -15.44 -21.07
CA ASP A 529 11.49 -14.58 -20.52
C ASP A 529 12.86 -15.27 -20.64
N TYR A 530 13.83 -14.61 -21.30
CA TYR A 530 15.24 -15.02 -21.21
C TYR A 530 16.02 -14.20 -20.20
N PHE A 531 16.86 -14.90 -19.43
CA PHE A 531 17.83 -14.33 -18.51
C PHE A 531 19.23 -14.87 -18.77
N GLU A 532 20.24 -14.09 -18.42
CA GLU A 532 21.64 -14.47 -18.54
C GLU A 532 22.34 -14.32 -17.19
N VAL A 533 23.08 -15.34 -16.76
CA VAL A 533 23.91 -15.29 -15.55
C VAL A 533 25.34 -15.71 -15.85
N THR A 534 26.31 -15.01 -15.26
CA THR A 534 27.74 -15.34 -15.39
C THR A 534 28.26 -15.97 -14.10
N VAL A 535 28.84 -17.17 -14.22
CA VAL A 535 29.52 -17.90 -13.14
C VAL A 535 31.03 -17.76 -13.34
N GLU A 536 31.75 -17.26 -12.32
CA GLU A 536 33.20 -17.00 -12.43
C GLU A 536 34.07 -18.15 -11.88
N GLN A 537 33.50 -19.07 -11.11
CA GLN A 537 34.21 -20.15 -10.40
C GLN A 537 33.42 -21.44 -10.49
N VAL A 538 34.08 -22.59 -10.35
CA VAL A 538 33.35 -23.88 -10.26
C VAL A 538 32.51 -23.93 -8.99
N GLY A 539 31.27 -24.41 -9.09
CA GLY A 539 30.35 -24.49 -7.97
C GLY A 539 29.05 -25.20 -8.30
N THR A 540 28.06 -25.07 -7.42
CA THR A 540 26.71 -25.56 -7.65
C THR A 540 25.78 -24.39 -7.91
N LEU A 541 25.10 -24.39 -9.07
CA LEU A 541 24.11 -23.38 -9.45
C LEU A 541 22.71 -23.97 -9.27
N VAL A 542 21.87 -23.27 -8.52
CA VAL A 542 20.46 -23.61 -8.27
C VAL A 542 19.59 -22.48 -8.81
N ILE A 543 18.72 -22.82 -9.75
CA ILE A 543 17.82 -21.87 -10.42
C ILE A 543 16.41 -22.41 -10.27
N TYR A 544 15.52 -21.59 -9.75
CA TYR A 544 14.12 -21.95 -9.57
C TYR A 544 13.25 -20.71 -9.60
N THR A 545 11.95 -20.91 -9.80
CA THR A 545 10.96 -19.85 -9.71
C THR A 545 10.13 -20.01 -8.45
N THR A 546 9.63 -18.87 -7.95
CA THR A 546 8.60 -18.83 -6.90
C THR A 546 7.44 -17.97 -7.37
N GLY A 547 6.25 -18.23 -6.83
CA GLY A 547 5.04 -17.53 -7.22
C GLY A 547 3.86 -18.49 -7.32
N SER A 548 2.72 -17.95 -7.76
CA SER A 548 1.48 -18.72 -7.88
C SER A 548 1.28 -19.39 -9.24
N ILE A 549 2.18 -19.17 -10.20
CA ILE A 549 2.09 -19.74 -11.55
C ILE A 549 2.99 -20.98 -11.70
N ASP A 550 2.51 -21.96 -12.47
CA ASP A 550 3.25 -23.16 -12.85
C ASP A 550 4.19 -22.80 -14.03
N THR A 551 5.50 -22.94 -13.83
CA THR A 551 6.53 -22.45 -14.76
C THR A 551 7.46 -23.58 -15.19
N THR A 552 7.88 -23.54 -16.45
CA THR A 552 8.92 -24.41 -17.01
C THR A 552 10.19 -23.61 -17.19
N GLY A 553 11.31 -24.16 -16.70
CA GLY A 553 12.64 -23.55 -16.83
C GLY A 553 13.53 -24.38 -17.74
N THR A 554 14.31 -23.74 -18.61
CA THR A 554 15.38 -24.38 -19.38
C THR A 554 16.68 -23.61 -19.20
N VAL A 555 17.78 -24.31 -18.89
CA VAL A 555 19.12 -23.73 -18.72
C VAL A 555 20.05 -24.29 -19.79
N THR A 556 20.69 -23.40 -20.54
CA THR A 556 21.68 -23.73 -21.58
C THR A 556 22.99 -22.97 -21.36
N ASN A 557 24.06 -23.42 -22.01
CA ASN A 557 25.31 -22.66 -22.12
C ASN A 557 25.90 -22.71 -23.54
N GLU A 558 26.80 -21.77 -23.85
CA GLU A 558 27.31 -21.54 -25.21
C GLU A 558 28.00 -22.78 -25.82
N ASP A 559 28.63 -23.62 -25.00
CA ASP A 559 29.32 -24.83 -25.47
C ASP A 559 28.42 -26.08 -25.57
N GLY A 560 27.16 -25.97 -25.14
CA GLY A 560 26.15 -27.03 -25.16
C GLY A 560 26.41 -28.18 -24.19
N SER A 561 27.28 -27.99 -23.19
CA SER A 561 27.49 -28.98 -22.12
C SER A 561 26.36 -29.00 -21.10
N VAL A 562 25.57 -27.94 -21.02
CA VAL A 562 24.36 -27.81 -20.21
C VAL A 562 23.17 -27.53 -21.12
N ASP A 563 22.15 -28.38 -21.01
CA ASP A 563 20.85 -28.29 -21.66
C ASP A 563 19.86 -29.06 -20.77
N LEU A 564 19.38 -28.37 -19.74
CA LEU A 564 18.54 -28.93 -18.68
C LEU A 564 17.18 -28.24 -18.69
N THR A 565 16.10 -29.02 -18.62
CA THR A 565 14.73 -28.50 -18.50
C THR A 565 14.04 -29.16 -17.31
N ASP A 566 13.28 -28.38 -16.56
CA ASP A 566 12.44 -28.85 -15.47
C ASP A 566 11.11 -28.08 -15.45
N GLU A 567 10.04 -28.73 -14.98
CA GLU A 567 8.69 -28.16 -14.95
C GLU A 567 7.99 -28.29 -13.58
N ASP A 568 8.51 -29.08 -12.63
CA ASP A 568 7.76 -29.39 -11.39
C ASP A 568 8.62 -29.77 -10.17
N SER A 569 9.95 -29.68 -10.22
CA SER A 569 10.81 -30.07 -9.11
C SER A 569 10.88 -29.04 -7.96
N GLY A 570 10.35 -27.83 -8.17
CA GLY A 570 10.28 -26.73 -7.21
C GLY A 570 9.02 -26.72 -6.34
N ASN A 571 8.87 -25.67 -5.53
CA ASN A 571 7.67 -25.50 -4.70
C ASN A 571 6.49 -25.04 -5.56
N ASP A 572 5.27 -25.46 -5.18
CA ASP A 572 4.02 -25.00 -5.81
C ASP A 572 3.97 -25.22 -7.33
N LEU A 573 4.56 -26.32 -7.82
CA LEU A 573 4.67 -26.69 -9.24
C LEU A 573 5.58 -25.78 -10.07
N ASN A 574 6.45 -24.99 -9.45
CA ASN A 574 7.50 -24.27 -10.17
C ASN A 574 8.65 -25.21 -10.56
N PHE A 575 9.47 -24.81 -11.53
CA PHE A 575 10.68 -25.54 -11.86
C PHE A 575 11.78 -25.35 -10.80
N LEU A 576 12.67 -26.33 -10.69
CA LEU A 576 13.94 -26.23 -9.96
C LEU A 576 15.03 -27.02 -10.69
N ILE A 577 16.05 -26.31 -11.16
CA ILE A 577 17.23 -26.87 -11.82
C ILE A 577 18.46 -26.66 -10.93
N ASN A 578 19.15 -27.75 -10.61
CA ASN A 578 20.35 -27.74 -9.78
C ASN A 578 21.45 -28.59 -10.42
N PHE A 579 22.60 -28.01 -10.69
CA PHE A 579 23.74 -28.71 -11.31
C PHE A 579 25.10 -28.10 -10.92
N ALA A 580 26.15 -28.89 -11.11
CA ALA A 580 27.53 -28.40 -10.98
C ALA A 580 27.88 -27.53 -12.20
N ALA A 581 28.15 -26.25 -11.96
CA ALA A 581 28.47 -25.26 -12.98
C ALA A 581 29.98 -24.96 -13.01
N ASP A 582 30.55 -24.97 -14.23
CA ASP A 582 31.90 -24.48 -14.51
C ASP A 582 31.87 -22.96 -14.76
N PRO A 583 33.02 -22.26 -14.71
CA PRO A 583 33.07 -20.85 -15.08
C PRO A 583 32.59 -20.62 -16.52
N GLY A 584 31.56 -19.81 -16.69
CA GLY A 584 30.90 -19.58 -17.97
C GLY A 584 29.62 -18.78 -17.84
N THR A 585 28.98 -18.52 -18.98
CA THR A 585 27.71 -17.82 -19.06
C THR A 585 26.60 -18.83 -19.34
N TYR A 586 25.52 -18.73 -18.57
CA TYR A 586 24.35 -19.60 -18.66
C TYR A 586 23.13 -18.77 -19.04
N SER A 587 22.40 -19.26 -20.04
CA SER A 587 21.11 -18.71 -20.47
C SER A 587 19.99 -19.48 -19.79
N ILE A 588 19.00 -18.75 -19.29
CA ILE A 588 17.86 -19.27 -18.54
C ILE A 588 16.61 -18.82 -19.28
N LYS A 589 15.84 -19.78 -19.79
CA LYS A 589 14.54 -19.56 -20.40
C LYS A 589 13.46 -19.90 -19.37
N VAL A 590 12.53 -18.99 -19.12
CA VAL A 590 11.34 -19.24 -18.30
C VAL A 590 10.09 -19.08 -19.17
N GLU A 591 9.17 -20.03 -19.08
CA GLU A 591 7.88 -19.98 -19.78
C GLU A 591 6.77 -20.55 -18.88
N GLY A 592 5.52 -20.15 -19.15
CA GLY A 592 4.36 -20.71 -18.45
C GLY A 592 4.09 -22.18 -18.83
N ASN A 593 3.95 -23.06 -17.84
CA ASN A 593 3.57 -24.45 -18.12
C ASN A 593 2.08 -24.53 -18.51
N GLN A 594 1.77 -25.28 -19.57
CA GLN A 594 0.38 -25.48 -20.06
C GLN A 594 -0.42 -24.17 -20.24
N SER A 595 0.21 -23.12 -20.74
CA SER A 595 -0.39 -21.78 -20.95
C SER A 595 -0.67 -21.00 -19.65
N SER A 596 0.01 -21.32 -18.54
CA SER A 596 0.00 -20.48 -17.33
C SER A 596 0.53 -19.07 -17.64
N THR A 597 -0.17 -18.04 -17.20
CA THR A 597 0.25 -16.63 -17.32
C THR A 597 0.21 -15.96 -15.95
N GLY A 598 0.99 -14.91 -15.75
CA GLY A 598 1.06 -14.14 -14.50
C GLY A 598 2.48 -13.98 -13.96
N SER A 599 2.60 -13.33 -12.80
CA SER A 599 3.89 -12.96 -12.21
C SER A 599 4.60 -14.12 -11.49
N TYR A 600 5.92 -14.10 -11.53
CA TYR A 600 6.79 -14.99 -10.80
C TYR A 600 8.07 -14.27 -10.34
N ILE A 601 8.87 -14.92 -9.51
CA ILE A 601 10.23 -14.46 -9.16
C ILE A 601 11.20 -15.56 -9.56
N LEU A 602 12.12 -15.26 -10.48
CA LEU A 602 13.29 -16.10 -10.77
C LEU A 602 14.32 -15.93 -9.65
N VAL A 603 14.69 -17.04 -9.02
CA VAL A 603 15.72 -17.08 -7.99
C VAL A 603 16.94 -17.81 -8.52
N VAL A 604 18.11 -17.18 -8.37
CA VAL A 604 19.41 -17.74 -8.77
C VAL A 604 20.33 -17.79 -7.56
N GLU A 605 20.64 -18.99 -7.09
CA GLU A 605 21.57 -19.24 -5.99
C GLU A 605 22.82 -19.97 -6.48
N PHE A 606 23.97 -19.64 -5.90
CA PHE A 606 25.24 -20.25 -6.26
C PHE A 606 26.14 -20.51 -5.07
N GLU A 607 26.60 -21.77 -4.93
CA GLU A 607 27.55 -22.20 -3.91
C GLU A 607 28.90 -22.55 -4.53
N VAL A 608 29.96 -21.81 -4.17
CA VAL A 608 31.32 -22.02 -4.69
C VAL A 608 31.89 -23.35 -4.18
N HIS A 609 32.40 -24.19 -5.09
CA HIS A 609 33.22 -25.34 -4.73
C HIS A 609 34.66 -24.88 -4.55
N ASN A 610 35.08 -24.64 -3.31
CA ASN A 610 36.47 -24.30 -3.03
C ASN A 610 37.38 -25.50 -3.33
N GLU A 611 38.29 -25.37 -4.31
CA GLU A 611 39.43 -26.28 -4.53
C GLU A 611 40.47 -26.24 -3.38
N GLN A 612 40.02 -26.10 -2.14
CA GLN A 612 40.84 -26.24 -0.93
C GLN A 612 40.18 -27.16 0.10
N ASN A 613 39.76 -28.36 -0.31
CA ASN A 613 39.91 -29.62 0.44
C ASN A 613 39.19 -30.77 -0.28
N ASP A 614 39.82 -31.37 -1.30
CA ASP A 614 39.81 -32.84 -1.46
C ASP A 614 40.94 -33.23 -2.41
N ASP A 615 42.08 -33.55 -1.81
CA ASP A 615 43.17 -34.26 -2.47
C ASP A 615 42.70 -35.72 -2.63
N LEU A 616 42.65 -36.14 -3.90
CA LEU A 616 42.66 -37.51 -4.43
C LEU A 616 41.30 -38.19 -4.53
N ASP A 617 40.66 -38.02 -5.68
CA ASP A 617 40.16 -39.21 -6.36
C ASP A 617 41.35 -40.17 -6.54
N ASP A 618 41.37 -41.24 -5.73
CA ASP A 618 42.38 -42.30 -5.76
C ASP A 618 42.03 -43.40 -6.79
N HIS A 619 41.02 -43.13 -7.62
CA HIS A 619 40.54 -43.95 -8.70
C HIS A 619 40.61 -43.19 -10.03
N GLY A 620 40.49 -43.92 -11.15
CA GLY A 620 40.67 -43.32 -12.47
C GLY A 620 39.39 -43.42 -13.29
N ASP A 621 39.05 -42.33 -13.98
CA ASP A 621 37.79 -42.16 -14.71
C ASP A 621 37.76 -42.79 -16.12
N THR A 622 38.78 -43.56 -16.49
CA THR A 622 38.84 -44.27 -17.79
C THR A 622 39.25 -45.73 -17.61
N GLU A 623 38.91 -46.58 -18.58
CA GLU A 623 39.27 -48.01 -18.54
C GLU A 623 40.79 -48.22 -18.39
N ASP A 624 41.60 -47.32 -18.95
CA ASP A 624 43.07 -47.38 -18.88
C ASP A 624 43.64 -46.84 -17.56
N THR A 625 42.87 -46.04 -16.80
CA THR A 625 43.32 -45.39 -15.56
C THR A 625 42.67 -45.94 -14.30
N ALA A 626 41.69 -46.84 -14.43
CA ALA A 626 40.98 -47.43 -13.30
C ALA A 626 41.92 -48.20 -12.33
N THR A 627 41.76 -47.96 -11.03
CA THR A 627 42.58 -48.60 -10.00
C THR A 627 42.25 -50.10 -9.89
N PRO A 628 43.23 -51.01 -10.00
CA PRO A 628 43.00 -52.46 -9.90
C PRO A 628 42.55 -52.89 -8.50
N ILE A 629 41.52 -53.72 -8.40
CA ILE A 629 41.05 -54.29 -7.13
C ILE A 629 41.67 -55.68 -6.93
N GLU A 630 42.50 -55.86 -5.88
CA GLU A 630 43.00 -57.19 -5.49
C GLU A 630 41.96 -57.99 -4.67
N ARG A 631 42.04 -59.31 -4.77
CA ARG A 631 40.98 -60.27 -4.37
C ARG A 631 40.57 -60.25 -2.89
N ASP A 632 41.32 -59.58 -2.02
CA ASP A 632 41.11 -59.55 -0.57
C ASP A 632 40.90 -58.13 0.00
N SER A 633 40.47 -57.16 -0.83
CA SER A 633 40.14 -55.80 -0.36
C SER A 633 38.78 -55.75 0.35
N THR A 634 38.67 -54.99 1.45
CA THR A 634 37.47 -54.87 2.30
C THR A 634 36.32 -54.05 1.68
N LYS A 635 36.43 -53.65 0.40
CA LYS A 635 35.45 -52.79 -0.30
C LYS A 635 34.51 -53.56 -1.25
N VAL A 636 34.48 -54.90 -1.22
CA VAL A 636 33.51 -55.70 -2.00
C VAL A 636 32.62 -56.51 -1.07
N ARG A 637 31.30 -56.30 -1.10
CA ARG A 637 30.31 -57.25 -0.59
C ARG A 637 29.88 -58.17 -1.74
N TYR A 638 30.15 -59.46 -1.59
CA TYR A 638 29.43 -60.48 -2.36
C TYR A 638 28.03 -60.63 -1.74
N TYR A 639 27.00 -60.42 -2.55
CA TYR A 639 25.68 -60.94 -2.25
C TYR A 639 25.66 -62.38 -2.74
N ASP A 640 25.68 -63.34 -1.81
CA ASP A 640 25.16 -64.68 -2.10
C ASP A 640 23.65 -64.56 -2.05
N ASP A 641 23.01 -64.75 -3.20
CA ASP A 641 21.57 -65.03 -3.27
C ASP A 641 21.36 -66.43 -2.67
N GLU A 642 20.88 -66.51 -1.43
CA GLU A 642 19.94 -67.55 -0.97
C GLU A 642 19.41 -67.26 0.46
N GLU A 643 18.07 -67.12 0.52
CA GLU A 643 17.11 -67.00 1.65
C GLU A 643 16.95 -65.67 2.41
#